data_AF-A0A9D9C1U8-F1
#
_entry.id   AF-A0A9D9C1U8-F1
#
_cell.length_a   1.000
_cell.length_b   1.000
_cell.length_c   1.000
_cell.angle_alpha   90.00
_cell.angle_beta   90.00
_cell.angle_gamma   90.00
#
_symmetry.space_group_name_H-M   'P 1'
#
loop_
_entity.id
_entity.type
_entity.pdbx_description
1 polymer ?
#
loop_
_entity_poly.entity_id
_entity_poly.type
_entity_poly.pdbx_seq_one_letter_code
_entity_poly.pdbx_strand_id
1 'polypeptide(L)'
;FRPSNNRYSTNYAAGIYANGTFNYFPTVVEDYVAADDTLDQVNCNLHGDGALDLEIYDDNESEDKETAESLGSTLLGYAVHGPGGMAAAANDDRYKVYTLAKVTEDGMLTIGIKNPGTKYGSDWTGWSAISLKYLGEDAETADEGISMVVDNMTLRAQTIMDYMYDEMTYEAAPNFPEELRTELAALAEGGSGLSAEDVVAGFSDVFQKIYEGKQAYIKLGAAGNYLANLEGANLSLVEKDLETGEWVETGEWLFNEDETYNMYEVSSAMLDAYLMGSYSTEEALAAAEMNDPLLEGIVAPRDEEGYYLLSTPKHLAFFRAVAGFCDYTVKAKLTADIDMTGIAMQPINRADYSYRGVFDGQRFAINNVYMNLPEERCSFFNTTDGATIKNLKLTGEYFSDQKFMGGLTGYAYNTKFQNCEVAVTLNSSIEGDGTHGGLLGNNAGDGTVVENCIVNAQILGELTNSCGGVCGWAGSKIEIKNTLVLSSYTVGADGSNAVSRGDNNTISNVFYVNSFGGSHGTKATKEMLASGEVAYKMNGSKSEGELAWFQTIGVDSIPCLFEGDVVYFYGGQYMNEKPNPQLNAFAYDVQANLKGSNVVVEFKLNAEAEAAAVKFYDGETLVYTESVSELAAGANSVSVAAANLGSEPTALSYEVEVKGKGSLDFLKVGESIKFNSPYGLATNNNPASKGFGQVLVTESRPTEDPEGMFSTGTPGALFAFDAMLDSVGAYYGGLDVLTKTPLMVSGDNNKFDLKDLRFSKDGRLFVGRASGTSNSSVYEINPDNLEEDWKPVFTGGELDEATGITYVGDEEQNRMAVGLAFNGEGEDLQMYVLGAQRSNGENNTTDYTCSVYNLGTATEWAAAPSATYEPLNGVYVNTPSHVGIHEDGMGGLWFIQYSSKPSAELPSIKHFDAEGNEDYSDVTTSTHSGKLAVTTDGKYLAIPMGEGKLVIYETNYVPMANGKIYLNPVYNISLTESQITGLAFDYANNLYVASSGSKTLSRYVIPSWNNNTVVTPGNAIGVATANGDINGDGSIDIADAVSVLNIMAAGGADTTADVNNDGSVDIADFVTILNMMAAQ
;
A
#
# COMPACT_ATOMS: atom_id res chain seq x y z
N PHE A 1 -10.57 31.88 38.55
CA PHE A 1 -10.76 30.68 37.70
C PHE A 1 -12.24 30.36 37.63
N ARG A 2 -12.78 30.02 36.46
CA ARG A 2 -14.20 29.65 36.30
C ARG A 2 -14.36 28.38 35.44
N PRO A 3 -14.57 27.22 36.07
CA PRO A 3 -14.91 25.99 35.36
C PRO A 3 -16.38 26.01 34.91
N SER A 4 -16.67 25.41 33.75
CA SER A 4 -18.02 25.30 33.17
C SER A 4 -18.78 26.63 33.05
N ASN A 5 -18.07 27.76 33.07
CA ASN A 5 -18.62 29.11 33.22
C ASN A 5 -19.59 29.29 34.42
N ASN A 6 -19.47 28.47 35.47
CA ASN A 6 -20.33 28.55 36.66
C ASN A 6 -19.84 29.68 37.60
N ARG A 7 -20.73 30.65 37.91
CA ARG A 7 -20.40 31.84 38.71
C ARG A 7 -20.27 31.58 40.21
N TYR A 8 -20.79 30.44 40.69
CA TYR A 8 -20.73 29.97 42.08
C TYR A 8 -19.70 28.87 42.28
N SER A 9 -18.95 28.50 41.23
CA SER A 9 -17.93 27.46 41.31
C SER A 9 -16.89 27.74 42.39
N THR A 10 -16.48 26.67 43.05
CA THR A 10 -15.49 26.61 44.13
C THR A 10 -14.47 25.48 43.90
N ASN A 11 -14.45 24.93 42.69
CA ASN A 11 -13.42 24.01 42.26
C ASN A 11 -12.06 24.74 42.13
N TYR A 12 -11.28 24.76 43.21
CA TYR A 12 -9.89 25.19 43.17
C TYR A 12 -9.05 24.19 42.35
N ALA A 13 -8.87 24.47 41.07
CA ALA A 13 -8.11 23.61 40.15
C ALA A 13 -7.00 24.35 39.40
N ALA A 14 -7.20 25.63 39.09
CA ALA A 14 -6.16 26.45 38.48
C ALA A 14 -5.26 27.12 39.52
N GLY A 15 -3.99 27.30 39.20
CA GLY A 15 -3.03 27.90 40.11
C GLY A 15 -1.70 28.26 39.48
N ILE A 16 -0.82 28.82 40.30
CA ILE A 16 0.56 29.15 39.95
C ILE A 16 1.53 28.13 40.54
N TYR A 17 2.48 27.69 39.74
CA TYR A 17 3.56 26.78 40.12
C TYR A 17 4.91 27.48 40.00
N ALA A 18 5.81 27.23 40.96
CA ALA A 18 7.21 27.60 40.88
C ALA A 18 8.12 26.54 41.54
N ASN A 19 9.09 25.98 40.80
CA ASN A 19 10.05 24.93 41.24
C ASN A 19 9.57 23.97 42.37
N GLY A 20 8.39 23.37 42.22
CA GLY A 20 7.85 22.38 43.16
C GLY A 20 6.81 22.92 44.15
N THR A 21 6.62 24.23 44.23
CA THR A 21 5.59 24.89 45.05
C THR A 21 4.38 25.28 44.20
N PHE A 22 3.17 25.02 44.68
CA PHE A 22 1.90 25.28 44.03
C PHE A 22 0.96 26.07 44.95
N ASN A 23 0.30 27.09 44.40
CA ASN A 23 -0.77 27.82 45.09
C ASN A 23 -1.95 28.02 44.15
N TYR A 24 -3.17 27.84 44.67
CA TYR A 24 -4.38 28.02 43.88
C TYR A 24 -4.66 29.48 43.56
N PHE A 25 -5.29 29.69 42.40
CA PHE A 25 -5.98 30.93 42.14
C PHE A 25 -7.33 30.98 42.86
N PRO A 26 -7.81 32.17 43.24
CA PRO A 26 -9.19 32.35 43.64
C PRO A 26 -10.16 31.83 42.59
N THR A 27 -11.19 31.17 43.07
CA THR A 27 -12.46 31.00 42.39
C THR A 27 -13.22 32.32 42.38
N VAL A 28 -14.11 32.50 41.40
CA VAL A 28 -14.68 33.84 41.13
C VAL A 28 -15.62 34.32 42.24
N VAL A 29 -16.18 33.39 43.03
CA VAL A 29 -17.14 33.68 44.10
C VAL A 29 -16.47 34.20 45.39
N GLU A 30 -15.17 33.96 45.59
CA GLU A 30 -14.48 34.30 46.86
C GLU A 30 -14.32 35.80 47.12
N ASP A 31 -14.38 36.61 46.08
CA ASP A 31 -14.03 38.03 46.14
C ASP A 31 -14.85 38.82 45.10
N TYR A 32 -16.17 38.57 45.06
CA TYR A 32 -17.09 39.38 44.26
C TYR A 32 -17.10 40.82 44.77
N VAL A 33 -17.35 41.80 43.90
CA VAL A 33 -17.54 43.19 44.36
C VAL A 33 -18.97 43.32 44.84
N ALA A 34 -19.16 43.71 46.10
CA ALA A 34 -20.49 43.93 46.66
C ALA A 34 -21.28 44.93 45.80
N ALA A 35 -22.59 44.71 45.67
CA ALA A 35 -23.44 45.50 44.79
C ALA A 35 -23.31 47.01 45.05
N ASP A 36 -23.24 47.40 46.33
CA ASP A 36 -23.11 48.78 46.78
C ASP A 36 -21.72 49.41 46.51
N ASP A 37 -20.69 48.59 46.27
CA ASP A 37 -19.30 49.01 46.05
C ASP A 37 -18.91 48.98 44.56
N THR A 38 -19.85 48.67 43.67
CA THR A 38 -19.57 48.55 42.24
C THR A 38 -19.37 49.90 41.56
N LEU A 39 -18.27 49.98 40.80
CA LEU A 39 -17.90 51.07 39.94
C LEU A 39 -17.62 50.51 38.55
N ASP A 40 -18.57 50.73 37.64
CA ASP A 40 -18.48 50.26 36.26
C ASP A 40 -17.22 50.78 35.56
N GLN A 41 -16.54 49.89 34.85
CA GLN A 41 -15.24 50.06 34.19
C GLN A 41 -14.07 50.41 35.13
N VAL A 42 -14.25 50.31 36.46
CA VAL A 42 -13.19 50.56 37.45
C VAL A 42 -12.86 49.28 38.21
N ASN A 43 -13.85 48.67 38.87
CA ASN A 43 -13.69 47.41 39.61
C ASN A 43 -14.64 46.28 39.11
N CYS A 44 -15.65 46.64 38.33
CA CYS A 44 -16.58 45.75 37.63
C CYS A 44 -16.79 46.16 36.16
N ASN A 45 -17.15 45.21 35.29
CA ASN A 45 -17.53 45.46 33.90
C ASN A 45 -19.04 45.24 33.70
N LEU A 46 -19.85 46.28 33.82
CA LEU A 46 -21.32 46.19 33.86
C LEU A 46 -22.03 46.65 32.58
N HIS A 47 -21.35 47.40 31.70
CA HIS A 47 -21.91 47.86 30.43
C HIS A 47 -20.87 47.86 29.30
N GLY A 48 -21.28 47.65 28.04
CA GLY A 48 -20.41 47.73 26.85
C GLY A 48 -20.54 46.53 25.89
N ASP A 49 -19.69 46.49 24.86
CA ASP A 49 -19.59 45.34 23.94
C ASP A 49 -18.68 44.26 24.55
N GLY A 50 -19.19 43.03 24.70
CA GLY A 50 -18.44 41.88 25.24
C GLY A 50 -19.14 41.19 26.41
N ALA A 51 -18.44 40.30 27.11
CA ALA A 51 -18.95 39.59 28.29
C ALA A 51 -18.99 40.51 29.52
N LEU A 52 -20.17 40.70 30.11
CA LEU A 52 -20.38 41.50 31.33
C LEU A 52 -20.21 40.64 32.59
N ASP A 53 -19.74 41.26 33.67
CA ASP A 53 -19.62 40.62 34.98
C ASP A 53 -20.98 40.07 35.46
N LEU A 54 -20.95 38.91 36.09
CA LEU A 54 -22.14 38.13 36.42
C LEU A 54 -22.69 38.51 37.80
N GLU A 55 -24.00 38.68 37.90
CA GLU A 55 -24.71 38.90 39.15
C GLU A 55 -24.58 37.68 40.09
N ILE A 56 -24.30 37.92 41.37
CA ILE A 56 -24.18 36.93 42.45
C ILE A 56 -25.26 37.20 43.48
N TYR A 57 -26.02 36.17 43.83
CA TYR A 57 -27.16 36.26 44.74
C TYR A 57 -26.95 35.46 46.03
N ASP A 58 -27.72 35.77 47.07
CA ASP A 58 -27.60 35.16 48.41
C ASP A 58 -28.12 33.73 48.52
N ASP A 59 -28.84 33.25 47.51
CA ASP A 59 -29.30 31.87 47.39
C ASP A 59 -28.26 30.93 46.79
N ASN A 60 -27.18 31.45 46.20
CA ASN A 60 -26.17 30.69 45.43
C ASN A 60 -26.75 29.86 44.27
N GLU A 61 -27.97 30.17 43.81
CA GLU A 61 -28.67 29.43 42.77
C GLU A 61 -29.08 30.34 41.60
N SER A 62 -29.50 31.57 41.90
CA SER A 62 -30.05 32.46 40.87
C SER A 62 -28.99 32.90 39.86
N GLU A 63 -29.31 32.78 38.57
CA GLU A 63 -28.42 33.17 37.48
C GLU A 63 -28.78 34.53 36.85
N ASP A 64 -29.98 35.01 37.16
CA ASP A 64 -30.50 36.27 36.70
C ASP A 64 -31.50 36.86 37.69
N LYS A 65 -31.81 38.13 37.47
CA LYS A 65 -32.74 38.90 38.28
C LYS A 65 -34.16 38.34 38.33
N GLU A 66 -34.66 37.75 37.24
CA GLU A 66 -36.04 37.24 37.19
C GLU A 66 -36.20 36.02 38.12
N THR A 67 -35.20 35.14 38.08
CA THR A 67 -35.09 33.97 38.97
C THR A 67 -34.93 34.41 40.42
N ALA A 68 -34.02 35.35 40.70
CA ALA A 68 -33.80 35.87 42.05
C ALA A 68 -35.06 36.51 42.66
N GLU A 69 -35.77 37.32 41.88
CA GLU A 69 -37.04 37.92 42.32
C GLU A 69 -38.12 36.86 42.59
N SER A 70 -38.15 35.77 41.82
CA SER A 70 -39.09 34.66 42.02
C SER A 70 -38.82 33.86 43.30
N LEU A 71 -37.55 33.73 43.68
CA LEU A 71 -37.10 33.03 44.89
C LEU A 71 -37.00 33.95 46.12
N GLY A 72 -37.15 35.26 45.94
CA GLY A 72 -37.00 36.26 47.00
C GLY A 72 -35.55 36.47 47.44
N SER A 73 -34.59 36.16 46.57
CA SER A 73 -33.15 36.28 46.81
C SER A 73 -32.65 37.71 46.57
N THR A 74 -31.59 38.09 47.28
CA THR A 74 -30.98 39.42 47.22
C THR A 74 -29.69 39.40 46.41
N LEU A 75 -29.49 40.40 45.54
CA LEU A 75 -28.22 40.61 44.85
C LEU A 75 -27.12 40.96 45.86
N LEU A 76 -26.11 40.11 45.96
CA LEU A 76 -24.92 40.33 46.79
C LEU A 76 -23.87 41.18 46.06
N GLY A 77 -23.68 40.96 44.76
CA GLY A 77 -22.66 41.67 44.00
C GLY A 77 -22.38 41.08 42.63
N TYR A 78 -21.17 41.32 42.12
CA TYR A 78 -20.80 40.94 40.75
C TYR A 78 -19.46 40.20 40.70
N ALA A 79 -19.47 39.05 40.00
CA ALA A 79 -18.33 38.18 39.77
C ALA A 79 -17.75 38.37 38.36
N VAL A 80 -16.41 38.45 38.29
CA VAL A 80 -15.65 38.75 37.07
C VAL A 80 -16.00 37.83 35.90
N HIS A 81 -16.25 38.36 34.70
CA HIS A 81 -16.56 37.58 33.51
C HIS A 81 -15.81 38.07 32.27
N GLY A 82 -15.04 37.14 31.67
CA GLY A 82 -14.33 37.38 30.43
C GLY A 82 -13.22 38.45 30.54
N PRO A 83 -12.64 38.86 29.39
CA PRO A 83 -11.48 39.75 29.38
C PRO A 83 -11.75 41.15 29.95
N GLY A 84 -12.97 41.68 29.76
CA GLY A 84 -13.36 43.01 30.25
C GLY A 84 -13.42 43.08 31.77
N GLY A 85 -14.10 42.13 32.39
CA GLY A 85 -14.13 41.98 33.85
C GLY A 85 -12.73 41.79 34.43
N MET A 86 -11.89 40.96 33.80
CA MET A 86 -10.52 40.73 34.27
C MET A 86 -9.66 41.99 34.23
N ALA A 87 -9.84 42.85 33.23
CA ALA A 87 -9.13 44.12 33.16
C ALA A 87 -9.56 45.07 34.28
N ALA A 88 -10.86 45.13 34.60
CA ALA A 88 -11.37 45.92 35.73
C ALA A 88 -10.83 45.40 37.08
N ALA A 89 -10.88 44.09 37.30
CA ALA A 89 -10.34 43.47 38.51
C ALA A 89 -8.83 43.71 38.69
N ALA A 90 -8.06 43.67 37.60
CA ALA A 90 -6.63 43.97 37.59
C ALA A 90 -6.33 45.43 37.93
N ASN A 91 -7.13 46.37 37.42
CA ASN A 91 -6.94 47.80 37.66
C ASN A 91 -7.24 48.20 39.12
N ASP A 92 -8.15 47.47 39.78
CA ASP A 92 -8.49 47.64 41.19
C ASP A 92 -7.66 46.75 42.13
N ASP A 93 -6.58 46.13 41.62
CA ASP A 93 -5.61 45.36 42.42
C ASP A 93 -6.21 44.15 43.17
N ARG A 94 -7.31 43.56 42.65
CA ARG A 94 -8.04 42.42 43.25
C ARG A 94 -7.39 41.07 42.94
N TYR A 95 -7.73 40.03 43.70
CA TYR A 95 -7.31 38.63 43.46
C TYR A 95 -5.79 38.38 43.43
N LYS A 96 -5.03 39.00 44.35
CA LYS A 96 -3.56 38.81 44.43
C LYS A 96 -3.21 37.40 44.94
N VAL A 97 -2.30 36.73 44.22
CA VAL A 97 -1.81 35.39 44.54
C VAL A 97 -0.29 35.42 44.61
N TYR A 98 0.26 34.85 45.69
CA TYR A 98 1.69 34.79 45.91
C TYR A 98 2.16 33.33 45.96
N THR A 99 3.36 33.07 45.44
CA THR A 99 4.03 31.79 45.57
C THR A 99 5.52 32.03 45.84
N LEU A 100 6.17 31.06 46.45
CA LEU A 100 7.58 31.10 46.80
C LEU A 100 8.24 29.84 46.25
N ALA A 101 9.44 29.97 45.71
CA ALA A 101 10.23 28.82 45.31
C ALA A 101 11.72 29.08 45.46
N LYS A 102 12.46 28.02 45.77
CA LYS A 102 13.93 28.07 45.75
C LYS A 102 14.42 27.93 44.32
N VAL A 103 15.40 28.76 43.96
CA VAL A 103 16.18 28.56 42.73
C VAL A 103 16.95 27.26 42.89
N THR A 104 16.90 26.39 41.88
CA THR A 104 17.56 25.08 41.92
C THR A 104 19.09 25.25 41.93
N GLU A 105 19.82 24.20 42.32
CA GLU A 105 21.29 24.24 42.44
C GLU A 105 22.02 24.60 41.13
N ASP A 106 21.37 24.38 39.97
CA ASP A 106 21.84 24.76 38.64
C ASP A 106 21.50 26.22 38.25
N GLY A 107 20.89 26.99 39.15
CA GLY A 107 20.53 28.39 38.97
C GLY A 107 19.21 28.62 38.24
N MET A 108 18.36 27.59 38.09
CA MET A 108 17.11 27.69 37.33
C MET A 108 15.89 27.99 38.21
N LEU A 109 15.00 28.84 37.69
CA LEU A 109 13.67 29.09 38.24
C LEU A 109 12.61 28.83 37.17
N THR A 110 11.79 27.81 37.38
CA THR A 110 10.64 27.49 36.51
C THR A 110 9.39 28.03 37.15
N ILE A 111 8.62 28.83 36.41
CA ILE A 111 7.32 29.37 36.82
C ILE A 111 6.30 29.04 35.74
N GLY A 112 5.11 28.61 36.14
CA GLY A 112 4.02 28.32 35.22
C GLY A 112 2.66 28.60 35.83
N ILE A 113 1.66 28.76 34.96
CA ILE A 113 0.26 28.78 35.33
C ILE A 113 -0.36 27.47 34.85
N LYS A 114 -1.06 26.78 35.73
CA LYS A 114 -1.77 25.54 35.41
C LYS A 114 -3.27 25.83 35.36
N ASN A 115 -3.91 25.56 34.22
CA ASN A 115 -5.35 25.44 34.10
C ASN A 115 -5.66 24.02 33.59
N PRO A 116 -6.14 23.11 34.45
CA PRO A 116 -6.39 21.73 34.05
C PRO A 116 -7.66 21.55 33.21
N GLY A 117 -8.57 22.53 33.20
CA GLY A 117 -9.89 22.40 32.56
C GLY A 117 -10.82 21.40 33.26
N THR A 118 -12.09 21.36 32.83
CA THR A 118 -13.18 20.54 33.35
C THR A 118 -13.91 19.74 32.26
N LYS A 119 -13.29 19.59 31.08
CA LYS A 119 -13.81 18.91 29.87
C LYS A 119 -14.97 19.64 29.15
N TYR A 120 -15.63 20.62 29.77
CA TYR A 120 -16.66 21.44 29.13
C TYR A 120 -16.02 22.65 28.42
N GLY A 121 -16.47 22.96 27.19
CA GLY A 121 -15.80 23.88 26.25
C GLY A 121 -15.81 25.38 26.60
N SER A 122 -15.77 25.77 27.88
CA SER A 122 -15.90 27.17 28.33
C SER A 122 -15.11 27.49 29.62
N ASP A 123 -14.10 26.70 29.97
CA ASP A 123 -13.23 27.00 31.12
C ASP A 123 -12.30 28.17 30.82
N TRP A 124 -12.26 29.15 31.72
CA TRP A 124 -11.34 30.27 31.56
C TRP A 124 -10.62 30.63 32.86
N THR A 125 -9.35 31.00 32.69
CA THR A 125 -8.46 31.49 33.74
C THR A 125 -7.85 32.80 33.26
N GLY A 126 -7.98 33.86 34.04
CA GLY A 126 -7.37 35.15 33.76
C GLY A 126 -6.24 35.45 34.73
N TRP A 127 -5.20 36.13 34.26
CA TRP A 127 -4.11 36.67 35.07
C TRP A 127 -3.62 37.98 34.48
N SER A 128 -3.03 38.83 35.31
CA SER A 128 -2.39 40.08 34.89
C SER A 128 -1.31 40.48 35.91
N ALA A 129 -0.49 41.48 35.59
CA ALA A 129 0.45 42.10 36.52
C ALA A 129 1.41 41.13 37.26
N ILE A 130 1.96 40.12 36.55
CA ILE A 130 2.92 39.17 37.13
C ILE A 130 4.25 39.88 37.45
N SER A 131 4.71 39.77 38.70
CA SER A 131 5.98 40.32 39.16
C SER A 131 6.81 39.27 39.88
N LEU A 132 8.13 39.25 39.62
CA LEU A 132 9.08 38.40 40.33
C LEU A 132 9.97 39.25 41.27
N LYS A 133 10.08 38.85 42.54
CA LYS A 133 10.91 39.51 43.54
C LYS A 133 11.94 38.51 44.09
N TYR A 134 13.22 38.81 43.94
CA TYR A 134 14.29 38.06 44.59
C TYR A 134 14.37 38.47 46.07
N LEU A 135 14.29 37.49 46.98
CA LEU A 135 14.23 37.74 48.42
C LEU A 135 15.60 37.73 49.12
N GLY A 136 16.68 37.39 48.40
CA GLY A 136 18.04 37.36 48.94
C GLY A 136 18.46 36.01 49.54
N GLU A 137 19.69 35.94 50.02
CA GLU A 137 20.25 34.80 50.79
C GLU A 137 20.20 35.04 52.32
N ASP A 138 19.90 36.28 52.74
CA ASP A 138 19.83 36.71 54.14
C ASP A 138 18.41 36.51 54.71
N ALA A 139 18.30 35.95 55.93
CA ALA A 139 17.04 35.49 56.53
C ALA A 139 15.98 36.60 56.74
N GLU A 140 16.37 37.82 57.07
CA GLU A 140 15.44 38.87 57.55
C GLU A 140 14.55 39.46 56.43
N THR A 141 15.04 39.59 55.19
CA THR A 141 14.22 40.00 54.02
C THR A 141 13.45 38.85 53.37
N ALA A 142 13.91 37.61 53.59
CA ALA A 142 13.20 36.42 53.17
C ALA A 142 11.96 36.20 54.04
N ASP A 143 12.04 36.45 55.35
CA ASP A 143 10.95 36.23 56.31
C ASP A 143 9.67 37.02 55.95
N GLU A 144 9.77 38.30 55.57
CA GLU A 144 8.59 39.11 55.17
C GLU A 144 7.90 38.56 53.91
N GLY A 145 8.69 38.15 52.90
CA GLY A 145 8.15 37.58 51.67
C GLY A 145 7.55 36.18 51.88
N ILE A 146 8.15 35.37 52.75
CA ILE A 146 7.63 34.05 53.11
C ILE A 146 6.33 34.20 53.90
N SER A 147 6.25 35.10 54.88
CA SER A 147 5.02 35.38 55.63
C SER A 147 3.87 35.80 54.71
N MET A 148 4.12 36.65 53.70
CA MET A 148 3.08 37.01 52.73
C MET A 148 2.53 35.80 51.95
N VAL A 149 3.40 34.85 51.57
CA VAL A 149 2.98 33.62 50.88
C VAL A 149 2.20 32.72 51.83
N VAL A 150 2.68 32.55 53.07
CA VAL A 150 1.99 31.76 54.10
C VAL A 150 0.61 32.35 54.41
N ASP A 151 0.49 33.67 54.56
CA ASP A 151 -0.79 34.36 54.81
C ASP A 151 -1.76 34.17 53.63
N ASN A 152 -1.26 34.30 52.39
CA ASN A 152 -2.06 34.09 51.19
C ASN A 152 -2.54 32.63 51.06
N MET A 153 -1.65 31.65 51.27
CA MET A 153 -2.01 30.23 51.29
C MET A 153 -2.97 29.90 52.44
N THR A 154 -2.78 30.48 53.62
CA THR A 154 -3.67 30.30 54.78
C THR A 154 -5.07 30.84 54.49
N LEU A 155 -5.18 32.00 53.84
CA LEU A 155 -6.46 32.54 53.41
C LEU A 155 -7.16 31.62 52.41
N ARG A 156 -6.43 31.07 51.43
CA ARG A 156 -6.98 30.06 50.50
C ARG A 156 -7.40 28.79 51.23
N ALA A 157 -6.59 28.33 52.18
CA ALA A 157 -6.88 27.15 52.98
C ALA A 157 -8.18 27.31 53.77
N GLN A 158 -8.37 28.44 54.48
CA GLN A 158 -9.60 28.76 55.19
C GLN A 158 -10.82 28.71 54.26
N THR A 159 -10.69 29.33 53.08
CA THR A 159 -11.79 29.37 52.11
C THR A 159 -12.12 27.99 51.52
N ILE A 160 -11.13 27.10 51.35
CA ILE A 160 -11.33 25.71 50.95
C ILE A 160 -12.02 24.89 52.06
N MET A 161 -11.67 25.14 53.32
CA MET A 161 -12.24 24.44 54.48
C MET A 161 -13.69 24.84 54.77
N ASP A 162 -14.03 26.12 54.61
CA ASP A 162 -15.36 26.68 54.91
C ASP A 162 -16.39 26.46 53.79
N TYR A 163 -15.96 25.95 52.64
CA TYR A 163 -16.78 25.77 51.46
C TYR A 163 -17.74 24.56 51.52
N MET A 164 -18.92 24.70 50.90
CA MET A 164 -20.00 23.69 50.80
C MET A 164 -20.06 22.99 49.44
N TYR A 165 -19.62 21.73 49.36
CA TYR A 165 -19.75 20.90 48.14
C TYR A 165 -21.21 20.65 47.72
N ASP A 166 -21.40 20.27 46.46
CA ASP A 166 -22.70 19.92 45.89
C ASP A 166 -22.63 18.56 45.17
N GLU A 167 -23.62 17.70 45.38
CA GLU A 167 -23.77 16.39 44.74
C GLU A 167 -24.35 16.46 43.34
N MET A 168 -25.08 17.53 43.01
CA MET A 168 -25.69 17.73 41.70
C MET A 168 -24.78 18.50 40.74
N THR A 169 -23.87 19.34 41.26
CA THR A 169 -22.92 20.13 40.45
C THR A 169 -21.46 19.84 40.78
N TYR A 170 -21.14 18.58 41.06
CA TYR A 170 -19.84 18.11 41.56
C TYR A 170 -18.63 18.53 40.71
N GLU A 171 -18.74 18.85 39.42
CA GLU A 171 -17.61 19.38 38.63
C GLU A 171 -17.28 20.85 38.93
N ALA A 172 -18.29 21.66 39.25
CA ALA A 172 -18.13 23.06 39.65
C ALA A 172 -17.86 23.19 41.17
N ALA A 173 -18.36 22.23 41.93
CA ALA A 173 -18.48 22.25 43.38
C ALA A 173 -17.97 20.96 44.06
N PRO A 174 -16.80 20.37 43.66
CA PRO A 174 -16.40 19.04 44.09
C PRO A 174 -16.08 18.96 45.58
N ASN A 175 -16.54 17.87 46.21
CA ASN A 175 -16.00 17.43 47.48
C ASN A 175 -14.62 16.77 47.32
N PHE A 176 -13.97 16.44 48.42
CA PHE A 176 -12.67 15.76 48.48
C PHE A 176 -12.53 15.03 49.83
N PRO A 177 -11.50 14.17 50.01
CA PRO A 177 -11.34 13.41 51.25
C PRO A 177 -11.28 14.30 52.50
N GLU A 178 -12.05 13.95 53.53
CA GLU A 178 -12.13 14.70 54.80
C GLU A 178 -10.80 14.67 55.58
N GLU A 179 -9.98 13.63 55.38
CA GLU A 179 -8.63 13.56 55.92
C GLU A 179 -7.73 14.71 55.42
N LEU A 180 -7.89 15.13 54.15
CA LEU A 180 -7.14 16.26 53.59
C LEU A 180 -7.66 17.60 54.11
N ARG A 181 -8.96 17.69 54.44
CA ARG A 181 -9.53 18.87 55.12
C ARG A 181 -8.91 19.00 56.52
N THR A 182 -8.72 17.89 57.22
CA THR A 182 -8.05 17.84 58.53
C THR A 182 -6.55 18.20 58.42
N GLU A 183 -5.84 17.68 57.41
CA GLU A 183 -4.43 18.01 57.15
C GLU A 183 -4.24 19.50 56.84
N LEU A 184 -5.15 20.06 56.01
CA LEU A 184 -5.16 21.48 55.67
C LEU A 184 -5.44 22.37 56.89
N ALA A 185 -6.39 21.98 57.75
CA ALA A 185 -6.71 22.70 58.99
C ALA A 185 -5.52 22.73 59.95
N ALA A 186 -4.84 21.61 60.13
CA ALA A 186 -3.65 21.53 60.99
C ALA A 186 -2.50 22.42 60.50
N LEU A 187 -2.33 22.56 59.18
CA LEU A 187 -1.36 23.50 58.60
C LEU A 187 -1.78 24.96 58.82
N ALA A 188 -3.07 25.29 58.63
CA ALA A 188 -3.61 26.63 58.80
C ALA A 188 -3.62 27.14 60.25
N GLU A 189 -3.74 26.25 61.25
CA GLU A 189 -3.73 26.61 62.68
C GLU A 189 -2.32 26.88 63.26
N GLY A 190 -1.25 26.74 62.45
CA GLY A 190 0.02 27.41 62.75
C GLY A 190 1.30 26.59 62.61
N GLY A 191 1.31 25.47 61.87
CA GLY A 191 2.55 24.76 61.50
C GLY A 191 3.56 24.59 62.63
N SER A 192 3.09 24.40 63.87
CA SER A 192 3.88 24.76 65.05
C SER A 192 5.12 23.86 65.19
N GLY A 193 6.31 24.43 64.98
CA GLY A 193 7.59 23.73 65.02
C GLY A 193 8.26 23.49 63.66
N LEU A 194 7.61 23.87 62.55
CA LEU A 194 8.16 23.85 61.20
C LEU A 194 8.80 25.20 60.83
N SER A 195 9.75 25.20 59.89
CA SER A 195 10.22 26.45 59.29
C SER A 195 9.15 27.03 58.36
N ALA A 196 9.18 28.34 58.11
CA ALA A 196 8.19 28.98 57.24
C ALA A 196 8.25 28.45 55.79
N GLU A 197 9.43 28.00 55.34
CA GLU A 197 9.59 27.32 54.05
C GLU A 197 8.93 25.93 54.05
N ASP A 198 9.05 25.18 55.16
CA ASP A 198 8.39 23.87 55.31
C ASP A 198 6.87 24.01 55.38
N VAL A 199 6.35 25.12 55.95
CA VAL A 199 4.91 25.44 55.94
C VAL A 199 4.42 25.70 54.52
N VAL A 200 5.16 26.47 53.72
CA VAL A 200 4.84 26.70 52.29
C VAL A 200 4.87 25.39 51.50
N ALA A 201 5.87 24.54 51.74
CA ALA A 201 5.96 23.23 51.11
C ALA A 201 4.79 22.32 51.52
N GLY A 202 4.41 22.33 52.80
CA GLY A 202 3.26 21.59 53.32
C GLY A 202 1.94 22.02 52.69
N PHE A 203 1.67 23.34 52.59
CA PHE A 203 0.49 23.84 51.88
C PHE A 203 0.49 23.43 50.42
N SER A 204 1.62 23.54 49.74
CA SER A 204 1.75 23.12 48.35
C SER A 204 1.41 21.64 48.14
N ASP A 205 1.95 20.77 48.99
CA ASP A 205 1.69 19.32 48.94
C ASP A 205 0.21 19.02 49.19
N VAL A 206 -0.38 19.59 50.24
CA VAL A 206 -1.80 19.38 50.56
C VAL A 206 -2.73 19.96 49.50
N PHE A 207 -2.42 21.13 48.95
CA PHE A 207 -3.18 21.68 47.82
C PHE A 207 -3.13 20.75 46.62
N GLN A 208 -1.97 20.18 46.29
CA GLN A 208 -1.87 19.22 45.19
C GLN A 208 -2.65 17.93 45.46
N LYS A 209 -2.58 17.38 46.68
CA LYS A 209 -3.41 16.24 47.09
C LYS A 209 -4.91 16.55 47.05
N ILE A 210 -5.32 17.76 47.45
CA ILE A 210 -6.72 18.20 47.36
C ILE A 210 -7.16 18.29 45.90
N TYR A 211 -6.30 18.76 44.99
CA TYR A 211 -6.61 18.76 43.56
C TYR A 211 -6.89 17.32 43.09
N GLU A 212 -5.98 16.40 43.39
CA GLU A 212 -6.09 14.99 43.02
C GLU A 212 -7.32 14.33 43.65
N GLY A 213 -7.58 14.61 44.93
CA GLY A 213 -8.77 14.17 45.67
C GLY A 213 -10.05 14.69 45.04
N LYS A 214 -10.12 15.98 44.67
CA LYS A 214 -11.26 16.56 43.94
C LYS A 214 -11.47 15.87 42.59
N GLN A 215 -10.41 15.58 41.84
CA GLN A 215 -10.52 14.85 40.58
C GLN A 215 -11.02 13.41 40.78
N ALA A 216 -10.59 12.74 41.84
CA ALA A 216 -11.10 11.42 42.22
C ALA A 216 -12.58 11.48 42.61
N TYR A 217 -12.98 12.47 43.40
CA TYR A 217 -14.36 12.65 43.85
C TYR A 217 -15.31 13.06 42.73
N ILE A 218 -14.85 13.84 41.75
CA ILE A 218 -15.61 14.09 40.51
C ILE A 218 -15.93 12.77 39.81
N LYS A 219 -14.95 11.86 39.69
CA LYS A 219 -15.18 10.53 39.08
C LYS A 219 -16.10 9.66 39.93
N LEU A 220 -15.97 9.72 41.26
CA LEU A 220 -16.82 8.98 42.20
C LEU A 220 -18.28 9.41 42.12
N GLY A 221 -18.53 10.72 42.25
CA GLY A 221 -19.88 11.29 42.16
C GLY A 221 -20.51 11.06 40.79
N ALA A 222 -19.71 11.16 39.73
CA ALA A 222 -20.11 10.76 38.39
C ALA A 222 -20.53 9.28 38.33
N ALA A 223 -19.67 8.34 38.75
CA ALA A 223 -19.97 6.91 38.73
C ALA A 223 -21.22 6.54 39.54
N GLY A 224 -21.39 7.12 40.73
CA GLY A 224 -22.60 6.95 41.54
C GLY A 224 -23.85 7.43 40.78
N ASN A 225 -23.84 8.67 40.29
CA ASN A 225 -24.95 9.22 39.49
C ASN A 225 -25.24 8.38 38.24
N TYR A 226 -24.24 7.74 37.64
CA TYR A 226 -24.43 6.90 36.45
C TYR A 226 -25.20 5.62 36.77
N LEU A 227 -24.84 4.96 37.88
CA LEU A 227 -25.55 3.76 38.33
C LEU A 227 -27.00 4.08 38.71
N ALA A 228 -27.25 5.22 39.37
CA ALA A 228 -28.61 5.70 39.64
C ALA A 228 -29.42 5.95 38.35
N ASN A 229 -28.80 6.57 37.34
CA ASN A 229 -29.49 6.83 36.06
C ASN A 229 -29.70 5.56 35.23
N LEU A 230 -28.82 4.56 35.34
CA LEU A 230 -28.96 3.27 34.66
C LEU A 230 -30.18 2.49 35.16
N GLU A 231 -30.47 2.54 36.46
CA GLU A 231 -31.71 2.05 37.04
C GLU A 231 -32.93 2.72 36.38
N GLY A 232 -32.93 4.04 36.28
CA GLY A 232 -34.02 4.81 35.65
C GLY A 232 -34.12 4.63 34.12
N ALA A 233 -33.10 4.05 33.49
CA ALA A 233 -33.01 3.83 32.05
C ALA A 233 -33.14 2.35 31.65
N ASN A 234 -33.68 1.51 32.55
CA ASN A 234 -33.93 0.10 32.29
C ASN A 234 -34.74 -0.08 30.99
N LEU A 235 -34.39 -1.09 30.20
CA LEU A 235 -35.01 -1.32 28.89
C LEU A 235 -36.18 -2.29 29.03
N SER A 236 -37.30 -1.95 28.41
CA SER A 236 -38.51 -2.77 28.46
C SER A 236 -38.35 -4.03 27.60
N LEU A 237 -38.86 -5.15 28.11
CA LEU A 237 -39.00 -6.37 27.31
C LEU A 237 -40.28 -6.29 26.48
N VAL A 238 -40.17 -6.75 25.23
CA VAL A 238 -41.25 -6.75 24.25
C VAL A 238 -41.40 -8.12 23.61
N GLU A 239 -42.62 -8.46 23.22
CA GLU A 239 -42.90 -9.67 22.45
C GLU A 239 -43.67 -9.31 21.18
N LYS A 240 -43.41 -10.07 20.10
CA LYS A 240 -44.11 -9.87 18.83
C LYS A 240 -45.43 -10.63 18.87
N ASP A 241 -46.53 -9.91 18.80
CA ASP A 241 -47.86 -10.49 18.66
C ASP A 241 -47.96 -11.22 17.31
N LEU A 242 -48.25 -12.52 17.34
CA LEU A 242 -48.23 -13.38 16.16
C LEU A 242 -49.44 -13.18 15.23
N GLU A 243 -50.51 -12.53 15.69
CA GLU A 243 -51.70 -12.26 14.88
C GLU A 243 -51.59 -10.93 14.14
N THR A 244 -51.05 -9.90 14.79
CA THR A 244 -50.93 -8.53 14.27
C THR A 244 -49.55 -8.23 13.70
N GLY A 245 -48.51 -8.93 14.16
CA GLY A 245 -47.12 -8.63 13.82
C GLY A 245 -46.56 -7.40 14.53
N GLU A 246 -47.31 -6.80 15.46
CA GLU A 246 -46.85 -5.66 16.27
C GLU A 246 -46.07 -6.14 17.50
N TRP A 247 -45.14 -5.31 17.99
CA TRP A 247 -44.43 -5.58 19.24
C TRP A 247 -45.17 -4.94 20.40
N VAL A 248 -45.40 -5.72 21.47
CA VAL A 248 -46.15 -5.33 22.66
C VAL A 248 -45.25 -5.43 23.90
N GLU A 249 -45.34 -4.46 24.80
CA GLU A 249 -44.62 -4.50 26.09
C GLU A 249 -45.14 -5.63 26.98
N THR A 250 -44.23 -6.40 27.58
CA THR A 250 -44.58 -7.49 28.49
C THR A 250 -44.87 -7.00 29.91
N GLY A 251 -44.44 -5.78 30.25
CA GLY A 251 -44.39 -5.25 31.61
C GLY A 251 -43.17 -5.70 32.42
N GLU A 252 -42.24 -6.44 31.80
CA GLU A 252 -40.95 -6.83 32.38
C GLU A 252 -39.80 -5.98 31.83
N TRP A 253 -38.65 -6.04 32.50
CA TRP A 253 -37.48 -5.20 32.22
C TRP A 253 -36.19 -6.01 32.08
N LEU A 254 -35.21 -5.46 31.37
CA LEU A 254 -33.93 -6.10 31.07
C LEU A 254 -33.10 -6.39 32.34
N PHE A 255 -33.02 -5.43 33.26
CA PHE A 255 -32.50 -5.66 34.60
C PHE A 255 -33.64 -6.13 35.50
N ASN A 256 -33.43 -7.24 36.21
CA ASN A 256 -34.41 -7.75 37.16
C ASN A 256 -34.40 -6.93 38.46
N GLU A 257 -35.34 -7.21 39.38
CA GLU A 257 -35.48 -6.48 40.65
C GLU A 257 -34.19 -6.54 41.50
N ASP A 258 -33.54 -7.69 41.60
CA ASP A 258 -32.30 -7.87 42.38
C ASP A 258 -31.14 -7.08 41.78
N GLU A 259 -30.98 -7.11 40.45
CA GLU A 259 -29.95 -6.36 39.73
C GLU A 259 -30.17 -4.85 39.84
N THR A 260 -31.43 -4.41 39.79
CA THR A 260 -31.81 -3.02 40.00
C THR A 260 -31.46 -2.56 41.41
N TYR A 261 -31.78 -3.38 42.42
CA TYR A 261 -31.43 -3.12 43.80
C TYR A 261 -29.90 -3.08 44.03
N ASN A 262 -29.14 -3.98 43.41
CA ASN A 262 -27.67 -3.98 43.47
C ASN A 262 -27.08 -2.68 42.93
N MET A 263 -27.56 -2.18 41.79
CA MET A 263 -27.13 -0.89 41.24
C MET A 263 -27.42 0.26 42.20
N TYR A 264 -28.63 0.27 42.78
CA TYR A 264 -29.04 1.27 43.78
C TYR A 264 -28.15 1.24 45.03
N GLU A 265 -27.84 0.06 45.56
CA GLU A 265 -27.01 -0.12 46.76
C GLU A 265 -25.60 0.43 46.54
N VAL A 266 -24.96 0.06 45.42
CA VAL A 266 -23.60 0.52 45.09
C VAL A 266 -23.60 2.02 44.77
N SER A 267 -24.59 2.50 44.01
CA SER A 267 -24.77 3.92 43.72
C SER A 267 -24.90 4.75 44.99
N SER A 268 -25.79 4.34 45.92
CA SER A 268 -26.02 5.04 47.17
C SER A 268 -24.75 5.10 48.02
N ALA A 269 -24.01 3.99 48.11
CA ALA A 269 -22.74 3.97 48.84
C ALA A 269 -21.70 4.93 48.26
N MET A 270 -21.61 5.05 46.93
CA MET A 270 -20.71 6.00 46.26
C MET A 270 -21.11 7.45 46.52
N LEU A 271 -22.41 7.76 46.40
CA LEU A 271 -22.92 9.12 46.61
C LEU A 271 -22.82 9.55 48.08
N ASP A 272 -23.13 8.66 49.03
CA ASP A 272 -22.93 8.88 50.47
C ASP A 272 -21.45 9.13 50.77
N ALA A 273 -20.54 8.33 50.19
CA ALA A 273 -19.10 8.52 50.36
C ALA A 273 -18.60 9.84 49.76
N TYR A 274 -19.14 10.23 48.59
CA TYR A 274 -18.87 11.52 47.97
C TYR A 274 -19.32 12.67 48.88
N LEU A 275 -20.54 12.64 49.40
CA LEU A 275 -21.07 13.66 50.31
C LEU A 275 -20.25 13.74 51.61
N MET A 276 -19.95 12.60 52.23
CA MET A 276 -19.28 12.57 53.53
C MET A 276 -17.77 12.83 53.45
N GLY A 277 -17.16 12.84 52.26
CA GLY A 277 -15.70 12.91 52.14
C GLY A 277 -15.01 11.67 52.73
N SER A 278 -15.71 10.54 52.84
CA SER A 278 -15.28 9.42 53.67
C SER A 278 -14.27 8.49 53.02
N TYR A 279 -14.10 8.56 51.70
CA TYR A 279 -13.09 7.80 50.96
C TYR A 279 -11.79 8.59 50.83
N SER A 280 -10.66 7.90 51.00
CA SER A 280 -9.37 8.41 50.54
C SER A 280 -9.37 8.61 49.01
N THR A 281 -8.39 9.34 48.48
CA THR A 281 -8.24 9.54 47.02
C THR A 281 -8.17 8.22 46.26
N GLU A 282 -7.48 7.22 46.80
CA GLU A 282 -7.32 5.90 46.17
C GLU A 282 -8.63 5.10 46.18
N GLU A 283 -9.36 5.12 47.30
CA GLU A 283 -10.67 4.46 47.42
C GLU A 283 -11.71 5.07 46.48
N ALA A 284 -11.75 6.41 46.37
CA ALA A 284 -12.64 7.10 45.45
C ALA A 284 -12.35 6.74 43.98
N LEU A 285 -11.08 6.64 43.59
CA LEU A 285 -10.70 6.18 42.26
C LEU A 285 -11.07 4.72 42.02
N ALA A 286 -10.82 3.83 42.99
CA ALA A 286 -11.14 2.42 42.87
C ALA A 286 -12.66 2.18 42.74
N ALA A 287 -13.47 2.88 43.54
CA ALA A 287 -14.92 2.82 43.46
C ALA A 287 -15.43 3.35 42.11
N ALA A 288 -14.86 4.45 41.60
CA ALA A 288 -15.26 5.03 40.31
C ALA A 288 -15.04 4.10 39.09
N GLU A 289 -14.24 3.04 39.23
CA GLU A 289 -14.10 2.00 38.20
C GLU A 289 -15.30 1.04 38.13
N MET A 290 -16.22 1.07 39.13
CA MET A 290 -17.45 0.26 39.19
C MET A 290 -17.21 -1.27 39.13
N ASN A 291 -16.09 -1.74 39.67
CA ASN A 291 -15.73 -3.17 39.70
C ASN A 291 -16.29 -3.91 40.94
N ASP A 292 -17.47 -3.52 41.42
CA ASP A 292 -18.10 -4.17 42.58
C ASP A 292 -18.69 -5.53 42.16
N PRO A 293 -18.53 -6.62 42.94
CA PRO A 293 -19.13 -7.91 42.65
C PRO A 293 -20.66 -7.89 42.43
N LEU A 294 -21.37 -6.93 43.04
CA LEU A 294 -22.82 -6.75 42.85
C LEU A 294 -23.18 -6.25 41.43
N LEU A 295 -22.21 -5.71 40.69
CA LEU A 295 -22.37 -5.18 39.33
C LEU A 295 -21.89 -6.15 38.24
N GLU A 296 -21.45 -7.35 38.62
CA GLU A 296 -20.96 -8.37 37.68
C GLU A 296 -22.04 -8.74 36.64
N GLY A 297 -21.71 -8.61 35.35
CA GLY A 297 -22.62 -8.87 34.23
C GLY A 297 -23.60 -7.74 33.90
N ILE A 298 -23.62 -6.66 34.70
CA ILE A 298 -24.37 -5.43 34.43
C ILE A 298 -23.43 -4.41 33.77
N VAL A 299 -22.34 -4.08 34.47
CA VAL A 299 -21.33 -3.12 34.01
C VAL A 299 -20.36 -3.80 33.06
N ALA A 300 -20.16 -3.21 31.88
CA ALA A 300 -19.17 -3.72 30.94
C ALA A 300 -17.76 -3.48 31.49
N PRO A 301 -16.86 -4.49 31.49
CA PRO A 301 -15.48 -4.29 31.90
C PRO A 301 -14.74 -3.39 30.90
N ARG A 302 -13.69 -2.71 31.36
CA ARG A 302 -12.79 -1.92 30.51
C ARG A 302 -11.44 -2.59 30.32
N ASP A 303 -10.83 -2.39 29.16
CA ASP A 303 -9.43 -2.76 28.94
C ASP A 303 -8.45 -1.60 29.22
N GLU A 304 -7.15 -1.89 29.09
CA GLU A 304 -6.07 -0.93 29.33
C GLU A 304 -6.10 0.28 28.38
N GLU A 305 -6.75 0.17 27.22
CA GLU A 305 -6.91 1.25 26.24
C GLU A 305 -8.17 2.11 26.48
N GLY A 306 -8.96 1.75 27.48
CA GLY A 306 -10.20 2.42 27.88
C GLY A 306 -11.42 2.02 27.05
N TYR A 307 -11.40 0.87 26.36
CA TYR A 307 -12.58 0.32 25.69
C TYR A 307 -13.44 -0.47 26.66
N TYR A 308 -14.73 -0.16 26.70
CA TYR A 308 -15.74 -1.06 27.25
C TYR A 308 -15.90 -2.31 26.38
N LEU A 309 -15.85 -3.48 26.99
CA LEU A 309 -15.96 -4.77 26.34
C LEU A 309 -17.42 -5.27 26.39
N LEU A 310 -18.11 -5.17 25.26
CA LEU A 310 -19.54 -5.48 25.19
C LEU A 310 -19.75 -6.90 24.64
N SER A 311 -20.53 -7.71 25.35
CA SER A 311 -20.83 -9.10 24.96
C SER A 311 -22.27 -9.51 25.23
N THR A 312 -23.08 -8.64 25.85
CA THR A 312 -24.46 -8.93 26.24
C THR A 312 -25.36 -7.71 26.02
N PRO A 313 -26.69 -7.89 25.94
CA PRO A 313 -27.64 -6.77 25.90
C PRO A 313 -27.51 -5.83 27.10
N LYS A 314 -27.19 -6.36 28.29
CA LYS A 314 -26.96 -5.57 29.51
C LYS A 314 -25.74 -4.67 29.39
N HIS A 315 -24.64 -5.17 28.85
CA HIS A 315 -23.46 -4.34 28.57
C HIS A 315 -23.78 -3.23 27.58
N LEU A 316 -24.61 -3.49 26.56
CA LEU A 316 -25.04 -2.48 25.60
C LEU A 316 -25.95 -1.41 26.25
N ALA A 317 -26.87 -1.82 27.12
CA ALA A 317 -27.72 -0.90 27.90
C ALA A 317 -26.88 -0.03 28.85
N PHE A 318 -25.90 -0.63 29.53
CA PHE A 318 -24.91 0.10 30.32
C PHE A 318 -24.13 1.10 29.45
N PHE A 319 -23.61 0.68 28.30
CA PHE A 319 -22.87 1.55 27.40
C PHE A 319 -23.71 2.73 26.90
N ARG A 320 -24.99 2.50 26.62
CA ARG A 320 -25.96 3.56 26.30
C ARG A 320 -26.07 4.58 27.43
N ALA A 321 -26.24 4.14 28.67
CA ALA A 321 -26.33 5.07 29.80
C ALA A 321 -25.06 5.93 29.88
N VAL A 322 -23.88 5.31 29.74
CA VAL A 322 -22.61 6.05 29.75
C VAL A 322 -22.51 7.04 28.59
N ALA A 323 -22.76 6.59 27.35
CA ALA A 323 -22.65 7.46 26.18
C ALA A 323 -23.71 8.58 26.14
N GLY A 324 -24.88 8.36 26.74
CA GLY A 324 -26.01 9.28 26.70
C GLY A 324 -26.11 10.28 27.87
N PHE A 325 -25.50 9.99 29.02
CA PHE A 325 -25.65 10.79 30.24
C PHE A 325 -24.31 11.24 30.86
N CYS A 326 -23.19 10.66 30.44
CA CYS A 326 -21.98 10.63 31.26
C CYS A 326 -20.76 11.15 30.50
N ASP A 327 -20.32 10.36 29.53
CA ASP A 327 -19.13 10.61 28.75
C ASP A 327 -19.41 10.17 27.32
N TYR A 328 -19.69 11.14 26.47
CA TYR A 328 -19.99 10.91 25.06
C TYR A 328 -18.72 10.60 24.24
N THR A 329 -17.53 10.57 24.84
CA THR A 329 -16.26 10.21 24.19
C THR A 329 -15.83 8.76 24.45
N VAL A 330 -16.59 8.01 25.24
CA VAL A 330 -16.26 6.63 25.62
C VAL A 330 -16.08 5.71 24.42
N LYS A 331 -15.16 4.77 24.58
CA LYS A 331 -14.88 3.76 23.56
C LYS A 331 -15.53 2.44 23.95
N ALA A 332 -15.99 1.68 22.96
CA ALA A 332 -16.46 0.32 23.13
C ALA A 332 -15.97 -0.58 22.01
N LYS A 333 -15.75 -1.85 22.35
CA LYS A 333 -15.59 -2.89 21.35
C LYS A 333 -16.41 -4.12 21.72
N LEU A 334 -16.95 -4.79 20.71
CA LEU A 334 -17.64 -6.05 20.92
C LEU A 334 -16.62 -7.17 21.15
N THR A 335 -16.96 -8.08 22.03
CA THR A 335 -16.20 -9.32 22.28
C THR A 335 -17.01 -10.58 21.98
N ALA A 336 -18.30 -10.42 21.67
CA ALA A 336 -19.20 -11.45 21.19
C ALA A 336 -20.36 -10.79 20.41
N ASP A 337 -21.10 -11.60 19.64
CA ASP A 337 -22.38 -11.16 19.08
C ASP A 337 -23.38 -10.85 20.21
N ILE A 338 -24.17 -9.79 20.03
CA ILE A 338 -25.22 -9.36 20.95
C ILE A 338 -26.57 -9.54 20.27
N ASP A 339 -27.45 -10.36 20.85
CA ASP A 339 -28.82 -10.55 20.37
C ASP A 339 -29.80 -9.72 21.21
N MET A 340 -30.47 -8.76 20.57
CA MET A 340 -31.45 -7.85 21.20
C MET A 340 -32.90 -8.33 21.04
N THR A 341 -33.12 -9.59 20.62
CA THR A 341 -34.47 -10.15 20.46
C THR A 341 -35.30 -9.96 21.73
N GLY A 342 -36.46 -9.32 21.58
CA GLY A 342 -37.40 -9.09 22.67
C GLY A 342 -37.01 -7.95 23.62
N ILE A 343 -36.06 -7.10 23.26
CA ILE A 343 -35.63 -5.96 24.06
C ILE A 343 -35.86 -4.67 23.26
N ALA A 344 -36.72 -3.79 23.76
CA ALA A 344 -36.92 -2.48 23.16
C ALA A 344 -35.75 -1.57 23.51
N MET A 345 -35.04 -1.09 22.49
CA MET A 345 -33.91 -0.20 22.66
C MET A 345 -34.34 1.26 22.52
N GLN A 346 -33.49 2.12 23.04
CA GLN A 346 -33.47 3.55 22.78
C GLN A 346 -32.10 3.88 22.14
N PRO A 347 -31.94 4.97 21.37
CA PRO A 347 -30.66 5.33 20.79
C PRO A 347 -29.54 5.37 21.84
N ILE A 348 -28.31 4.98 21.46
CA ILE A 348 -27.15 4.90 22.35
C ILE A 348 -26.85 6.25 23.05
N ASN A 349 -27.16 7.36 22.41
CA ASN A 349 -26.98 8.71 22.94
C ASN A 349 -28.19 9.60 22.65
N ARG A 350 -28.18 10.81 23.22
CA ARG A 350 -29.27 11.81 23.07
C ARG A 350 -28.86 12.94 22.13
N ALA A 351 -29.84 13.69 21.63
CA ALA A 351 -29.61 14.78 20.68
C ALA A 351 -28.64 15.86 21.19
N ASP A 352 -28.70 16.18 22.49
CA ASP A 352 -27.85 17.19 23.14
C ASP A 352 -26.42 16.69 23.40
N TYR A 353 -26.19 15.38 23.34
CA TYR A 353 -24.94 14.72 23.68
C TYR A 353 -24.47 13.85 22.52
N SER A 354 -23.93 14.49 21.48
CA SER A 354 -23.41 13.79 20.29
C SER A 354 -22.30 12.80 20.67
N TYR A 355 -22.40 11.55 20.22
CA TYR A 355 -21.36 10.56 20.46
C TYR A 355 -20.09 10.91 19.66
N ARG A 356 -18.94 10.91 20.32
CA ARG A 356 -17.63 11.31 19.80
C ARG A 356 -16.53 10.24 20.00
N GLY A 357 -16.90 9.08 20.51
CA GLY A 357 -15.96 7.99 20.83
C GLY A 357 -15.65 7.06 19.65
N VAL A 358 -15.11 5.88 19.99
CA VAL A 358 -14.84 4.79 19.05
C VAL A 358 -15.71 3.59 19.38
N PHE A 359 -16.52 3.14 18.43
CA PHE A 359 -17.30 1.91 18.52
C PHE A 359 -16.77 0.88 17.52
N ASP A 360 -16.06 -0.14 18.00
CA ASP A 360 -15.45 -1.18 17.16
C ASP A 360 -16.21 -2.50 17.33
N GLY A 361 -16.97 -2.89 16.31
CA GLY A 361 -17.71 -4.14 16.31
C GLY A 361 -16.82 -5.38 16.31
N GLN A 362 -15.51 -5.26 16.04
CA GLN A 362 -14.57 -6.40 15.97
C GLN A 362 -15.07 -7.56 15.10
N ARG A 363 -15.90 -7.24 14.08
CA ARG A 363 -16.58 -8.17 13.17
C ARG A 363 -17.72 -8.99 13.79
N PHE A 364 -18.04 -8.75 15.07
CA PHE A 364 -19.24 -9.26 15.72
C PHE A 364 -20.48 -8.46 15.30
N ALA A 365 -21.64 -9.05 15.54
CA ALA A 365 -22.94 -8.53 15.20
C ALA A 365 -23.72 -8.04 16.42
N ILE A 366 -24.47 -6.96 16.24
CA ILE A 366 -25.60 -6.61 17.10
C ILE A 366 -26.85 -6.93 16.30
N ASN A 367 -27.60 -7.92 16.75
CA ASN A 367 -28.73 -8.47 16.03
C ASN A 367 -30.06 -8.03 16.64
N ASN A 368 -31.07 -7.90 15.78
CA ASN A 368 -32.47 -7.74 16.17
C ASN A 368 -32.76 -6.51 17.04
N VAL A 369 -32.07 -5.39 16.80
CA VAL A 369 -32.36 -4.13 17.51
C VAL A 369 -33.77 -3.66 17.15
N TYR A 370 -34.64 -3.48 18.15
CA TYR A 370 -35.98 -2.96 17.96
C TYR A 370 -36.12 -1.56 18.57
N MET A 371 -36.64 -0.59 17.81
CA MET A 371 -36.94 0.76 18.27
C MET A 371 -38.28 1.23 17.72
N ASN A 372 -39.17 1.75 18.57
CA ASN A 372 -40.41 2.39 18.16
C ASN A 372 -40.57 3.71 18.89
N LEU A 373 -40.11 4.78 18.26
CA LEU A 373 -39.93 6.09 18.88
C LEU A 373 -40.51 7.17 17.97
N PRO A 374 -41.58 7.87 18.39
CA PRO A 374 -42.16 8.98 17.64
C PRO A 374 -41.30 10.26 17.77
N GLU A 375 -40.01 10.13 17.48
CA GLU A 375 -38.99 11.15 17.64
C GLU A 375 -38.07 11.20 16.42
N GLU A 376 -37.51 12.38 16.15
CA GLU A 376 -36.48 12.53 15.13
C GLU A 376 -35.26 11.66 15.46
N ARG A 377 -34.54 11.20 14.43
CA ARG A 377 -33.26 10.48 14.60
C ARG A 377 -33.42 9.16 15.38
N CYS A 378 -34.56 8.48 15.23
CA CYS A 378 -34.74 7.08 15.66
C CYS A 378 -33.75 6.19 14.90
N SER A 379 -32.61 5.90 15.53
CA SER A 379 -31.38 5.38 14.91
C SER A 379 -30.47 4.82 15.99
N PHE A 380 -29.57 3.89 15.65
CA PHE A 380 -28.74 3.20 16.65
C PHE A 380 -27.95 4.20 17.51
N PHE A 381 -27.25 5.13 16.88
CA PHE A 381 -26.82 6.39 17.49
C PHE A 381 -27.79 7.50 17.11
N ASN A 382 -28.14 8.38 18.05
CA ASN A 382 -29.00 9.51 17.71
C ASN A 382 -28.24 10.53 16.85
N THR A 383 -27.08 10.96 17.35
CA THR A 383 -26.22 11.97 16.71
C THR A 383 -24.74 11.65 16.96
N THR A 384 -23.88 11.77 15.95
CA THR A 384 -22.44 11.52 16.04
C THR A 384 -21.61 12.71 15.56
N ASP A 385 -20.49 12.98 16.23
CA ASP A 385 -19.58 14.09 15.91
C ASP A 385 -18.13 13.69 16.21
N GLY A 386 -17.27 13.58 15.19
CA GLY A 386 -15.88 13.13 15.38
C GLY A 386 -15.74 11.64 15.74
N ALA A 387 -16.84 10.90 15.85
CA ALA A 387 -16.83 9.47 16.19
C ALA A 387 -16.24 8.58 15.09
N THR A 388 -15.76 7.41 15.47
CA THR A 388 -15.41 6.31 14.56
C THR A 388 -16.23 5.08 14.89
N ILE A 389 -17.03 4.61 13.94
CA ILE A 389 -17.83 3.39 14.03
C ILE A 389 -17.29 2.42 12.99
N LYS A 390 -16.78 1.26 13.43
CA LYS A 390 -16.07 0.34 12.52
C LYS A 390 -16.29 -1.14 12.82
N ASN A 391 -16.06 -1.98 11.82
CA ASN A 391 -16.07 -3.45 11.90
C ASN A 391 -17.36 -4.01 12.52
N LEU A 392 -18.53 -3.44 12.19
CA LEU A 392 -19.79 -3.75 12.86
C LEU A 392 -20.79 -4.35 11.89
N LYS A 393 -21.41 -5.46 12.29
CA LYS A 393 -22.65 -5.98 11.67
C LYS A 393 -23.84 -5.52 12.52
N LEU A 394 -24.85 -4.92 11.92
CA LEU A 394 -26.04 -4.42 12.63
C LEU A 394 -27.31 -4.87 11.91
N THR A 395 -28.23 -5.50 12.65
CA THR A 395 -29.59 -5.78 12.18
C THR A 395 -30.64 -5.24 13.13
N GLY A 396 -31.79 -4.82 12.61
CA GLY A 396 -32.84 -4.23 13.43
C GLY A 396 -34.07 -3.74 12.67
N GLU A 397 -35.08 -3.30 13.40
CA GLU A 397 -36.36 -2.79 12.92
C GLU A 397 -36.76 -1.53 13.69
N TYR A 398 -36.80 -0.38 13.00
CA TYR A 398 -37.03 0.94 13.59
C TYR A 398 -38.34 1.52 13.09
N PHE A 399 -39.10 2.16 13.97
CA PHE A 399 -40.37 2.84 13.67
C PHE A 399 -40.31 4.27 14.17
N SER A 400 -40.71 5.22 13.34
CA SER A 400 -40.87 6.62 13.71
C SER A 400 -41.87 7.33 12.80
N ASP A 401 -42.59 8.31 13.35
CA ASP A 401 -43.42 9.26 12.62
C ASP A 401 -42.70 10.61 12.37
N GLN A 402 -41.39 10.68 12.67
CA GLN A 402 -40.54 11.87 12.51
C GLN A 402 -39.32 11.60 11.62
N LYS A 403 -38.67 12.69 11.17
CA LYS A 403 -37.59 12.67 10.17
C LYS A 403 -36.30 12.03 10.67
N PHE A 404 -35.41 11.77 9.69
CA PHE A 404 -33.97 11.53 9.90
C PHE A 404 -33.57 10.18 10.50
N MET A 405 -34.38 9.13 10.36
CA MET A 405 -33.90 7.77 10.62
C MET A 405 -32.68 7.40 9.75
N GLY A 406 -31.67 6.84 10.39
CA GLY A 406 -30.51 6.17 9.81
C GLY A 406 -30.25 4.84 10.50
N GLY A 407 -29.78 3.84 9.77
CA GLY A 407 -29.46 2.54 10.38
C GLY A 407 -28.41 2.65 11.50
N LEU A 408 -27.34 3.41 11.28
CA LEU A 408 -26.31 3.66 12.29
C LEU A 408 -26.50 4.99 13.02
N THR A 409 -26.79 6.08 12.31
CA THR A 409 -26.99 7.38 12.98
C THR A 409 -28.06 8.24 12.33
N GLY A 410 -28.80 9.00 13.14
CA GLY A 410 -29.71 9.98 12.59
C GLY A 410 -28.95 11.17 12.00
N TYR A 411 -28.07 11.78 12.79
CA TYR A 411 -27.22 12.91 12.36
C TYR A 411 -25.73 12.56 12.46
N ALA A 412 -24.95 12.96 11.46
CA ALA A 412 -23.49 12.85 11.44
C ALA A 412 -22.85 14.21 11.15
N TYR A 413 -21.75 14.54 11.84
CA TYR A 413 -20.96 15.76 11.55
C TYR A 413 -19.58 15.44 10.98
N ASN A 414 -18.75 14.71 11.73
CA ASN A 414 -17.37 14.41 11.34
C ASN A 414 -17.07 12.93 11.59
N THR A 415 -18.00 12.07 11.19
CA THR A 415 -18.02 10.66 11.62
C THR A 415 -17.43 9.74 10.56
N LYS A 416 -16.61 8.79 10.99
CA LYS A 416 -16.06 7.73 10.13
C LYS A 416 -16.85 6.45 10.32
N PHE A 417 -17.43 5.94 9.23
CA PHE A 417 -18.06 4.63 9.15
C PHE A 417 -17.16 3.73 8.31
N GLN A 418 -16.59 2.68 8.90
CA GLN A 418 -15.59 1.84 8.24
C GLN A 418 -15.88 0.36 8.42
N ASN A 419 -15.97 -0.41 7.34
CA ASN A 419 -16.16 -1.87 7.45
C ASN A 419 -17.47 -2.18 8.20
N CYS A 420 -18.59 -1.59 7.79
CA CYS A 420 -19.88 -1.78 8.45
C CYS A 420 -20.89 -2.48 7.53
N GLU A 421 -21.58 -3.50 8.04
CA GLU A 421 -22.70 -4.17 7.38
C GLU A 421 -23.99 -3.82 8.11
N VAL A 422 -24.86 -3.03 7.47
CA VAL A 422 -26.08 -2.50 8.08
C VAL A 422 -27.30 -3.05 7.35
N ALA A 423 -28.04 -3.94 8.00
CA ALA A 423 -29.24 -4.56 7.46
C ALA A 423 -30.44 -4.31 8.39
N VAL A 424 -31.01 -3.12 8.28
CA VAL A 424 -32.11 -2.63 9.12
C VAL A 424 -33.39 -2.39 8.31
N THR A 425 -34.54 -2.49 8.96
CA THR A 425 -35.82 -2.03 8.40
C THR A 425 -36.20 -0.70 9.05
N LEU A 426 -36.45 0.32 8.24
CA LEU A 426 -36.85 1.68 8.68
C LEU A 426 -38.30 1.92 8.27
N ASN A 427 -39.22 1.89 9.23
CA ASN A 427 -40.65 2.07 9.03
C ASN A 427 -41.07 3.52 9.31
N SER A 428 -41.43 4.24 8.26
CA SER A 428 -41.88 5.63 8.32
C SER A 428 -43.39 5.73 8.09
N SER A 429 -44.06 6.53 8.90
CA SER A 429 -45.47 6.91 8.72
C SER A 429 -45.66 8.36 8.24
N ILE A 430 -44.57 9.04 7.88
CA ILE A 430 -44.59 10.45 7.43
C ILE A 430 -45.31 10.58 6.10
N GLU A 431 -46.20 11.56 6.00
CA GLU A 431 -46.70 12.03 4.71
C GLU A 431 -45.77 13.14 4.18
N GLY A 432 -44.95 12.82 3.19
CA GLY A 432 -43.99 13.76 2.59
C GLY A 432 -42.53 13.45 2.91
N ASP A 433 -41.73 14.49 3.15
CA ASP A 433 -40.27 14.37 3.27
C ASP A 433 -39.85 13.73 4.59
N GLY A 434 -39.34 12.49 4.54
CA GLY A 434 -38.79 11.80 5.70
C GLY A 434 -37.29 12.00 5.93
N THR A 435 -36.52 12.26 4.86
CA THR A 435 -35.05 12.35 4.92
C THR A 435 -34.42 11.16 5.66
N HIS A 436 -34.89 9.94 5.37
CA HIS A 436 -34.30 8.72 5.91
C HIS A 436 -33.13 8.23 5.07
N GLY A 437 -32.11 7.66 5.71
CA GLY A 437 -30.97 7.04 5.03
C GLY A 437 -30.74 5.62 5.49
N GLY A 438 -30.34 4.71 4.60
CA GLY A 438 -30.07 3.32 5.01
C GLY A 438 -28.96 3.21 6.07
N LEU A 439 -27.98 4.12 6.06
CA LEU A 439 -26.89 4.17 7.04
C LEU A 439 -26.96 5.41 7.94
N LEU A 440 -27.17 6.60 7.35
CA LEU A 440 -27.32 7.85 8.12
C LEU A 440 -28.44 8.77 7.59
N GLY A 441 -29.19 9.41 8.48
CA GLY A 441 -30.29 10.32 8.11
C GLY A 441 -29.80 11.61 7.45
N ASN A 442 -29.02 12.42 8.17
CA ASN A 442 -28.54 13.72 7.72
C ASN A 442 -27.04 13.90 8.03
N ASN A 443 -26.27 14.35 7.04
CA ASN A 443 -24.88 14.78 7.24
C ASN A 443 -24.81 16.31 7.37
N ALA A 444 -24.32 16.80 8.50
CA ALA A 444 -24.25 18.21 8.87
C ALA A 444 -22.81 18.75 9.07
N GLY A 445 -21.77 17.93 8.89
CA GLY A 445 -20.38 18.39 8.91
C GLY A 445 -19.56 17.87 7.73
N ASP A 446 -18.40 18.48 7.51
CA ASP A 446 -17.59 18.26 6.29
C ASP A 446 -16.60 17.09 6.42
N GLY A 447 -16.47 16.50 7.61
CA GLY A 447 -15.51 15.44 7.92
C GLY A 447 -16.06 14.01 7.83
N THR A 448 -17.31 13.81 7.42
CA THR A 448 -17.94 12.49 7.41
C THR A 448 -17.46 11.63 6.24
N VAL A 449 -17.06 10.39 6.55
CA VAL A 449 -16.57 9.40 5.58
C VAL A 449 -17.30 8.07 5.78
N VAL A 450 -17.82 7.51 4.70
CA VAL A 450 -18.37 6.15 4.62
C VAL A 450 -17.44 5.34 3.70
N GLU A 451 -16.79 4.32 4.25
CA GLU A 451 -15.79 3.53 3.55
C GLU A 451 -15.96 2.04 3.83
N ASN A 452 -15.90 1.21 2.78
CA ASN A 452 -15.98 -0.24 2.90
C ASN A 452 -17.26 -0.67 3.64
N CYS A 453 -18.42 -0.16 3.24
CA CYS A 453 -19.69 -0.51 3.90
C CYS A 453 -20.60 -1.32 2.98
N ILE A 454 -21.40 -2.21 3.57
CA ILE A 454 -22.57 -2.83 2.95
C ILE A 454 -23.81 -2.24 3.61
N VAL A 455 -24.66 -1.59 2.82
CA VAL A 455 -25.93 -1.01 3.28
C VAL A 455 -27.07 -1.78 2.63
N ASN A 456 -27.76 -2.59 3.42
CA ASN A 456 -28.87 -3.45 3.03
C ASN A 456 -30.15 -3.07 3.81
N ALA A 457 -30.50 -1.79 3.77
CA ALA A 457 -31.66 -1.28 4.50
C ALA A 457 -32.97 -1.49 3.73
N GLN A 458 -34.07 -1.74 4.44
CA GLN A 458 -35.42 -1.70 3.89
C GLN A 458 -36.09 -0.41 4.36
N ILE A 459 -36.28 0.56 3.47
CA ILE A 459 -36.91 1.85 3.82
C ILE A 459 -38.38 1.82 3.41
N LEU A 460 -39.27 1.76 4.40
CA LEU A 460 -40.69 1.50 4.24
C LEU A 460 -41.54 2.73 4.60
N GLY A 461 -42.60 2.99 3.83
CA GLY A 461 -43.55 4.07 4.07
C GLY A 461 -44.12 4.67 2.79
N GLU A 462 -45.27 4.19 2.33
CA GLU A 462 -45.81 4.51 0.98
C GLU A 462 -46.08 6.01 0.74
N LEU A 463 -46.29 6.78 1.81
CA LEU A 463 -46.53 8.23 1.77
C LEU A 463 -45.25 9.06 2.01
N THR A 464 -44.17 8.42 2.46
CA THR A 464 -42.89 9.06 2.72
C THR A 464 -42.10 9.15 1.41
N ASN A 465 -41.34 10.23 1.23
CA ASN A 465 -40.42 10.41 0.11
C ASN A 465 -39.11 11.07 0.58
N SER A 466 -38.25 11.49 -0.34
CA SER A 466 -37.02 12.21 -0.03
C SER A 466 -36.04 11.41 0.84
N CYS A 467 -35.78 10.15 0.47
CA CYS A 467 -34.88 9.25 1.21
C CYS A 467 -33.60 8.90 0.42
N GLY A 468 -32.60 8.37 1.10
CA GLY A 468 -31.30 7.96 0.53
C GLY A 468 -30.95 6.50 0.85
N GLY A 469 -30.33 5.78 -0.09
CA GLY A 469 -29.90 4.40 0.16
C GLY A 469 -28.81 4.25 1.23
N VAL A 470 -27.93 5.26 1.36
CA VAL A 470 -26.88 5.39 2.39
C VAL A 470 -27.16 6.62 3.24
N CYS A 471 -27.24 7.80 2.63
CA CYS A 471 -27.40 9.09 3.32
C CYS A 471 -28.68 9.82 2.87
N GLY A 472 -29.56 10.11 3.83
CA GLY A 472 -30.86 10.76 3.58
C GLY A 472 -30.74 12.21 3.12
N TRP A 473 -29.78 12.99 3.61
CA TRP A 473 -29.45 14.34 3.10
C TRP A 473 -28.00 14.71 3.38
N ALA A 474 -27.23 15.03 2.33
CA ALA A 474 -25.88 15.58 2.44
C ALA A 474 -25.94 17.11 2.60
N GLY A 475 -26.28 17.57 3.81
CA GLY A 475 -26.28 18.99 4.16
C GLY A 475 -24.90 19.64 4.10
N SER A 476 -23.87 18.87 4.43
CA SER A 476 -22.44 19.22 4.34
C SER A 476 -21.66 18.16 3.57
N LYS A 477 -20.36 18.37 3.32
CA LYS A 477 -19.55 17.45 2.52
C LYS A 477 -19.50 16.05 3.13
N ILE A 478 -19.78 15.03 2.31
CA ILE A 478 -19.62 13.63 2.65
C ILE A 478 -18.79 12.91 1.59
N GLU A 479 -17.89 12.03 2.01
CA GLU A 479 -17.18 11.08 1.15
C GLU A 479 -17.78 9.69 1.32
N ILE A 480 -18.23 9.08 0.22
CA ILE A 480 -18.73 7.70 0.19
C ILE A 480 -17.89 6.92 -0.81
N LYS A 481 -17.10 5.96 -0.30
CA LYS A 481 -16.19 5.16 -1.12
C LYS A 481 -16.27 3.68 -0.83
N ASN A 482 -15.98 2.88 -1.86
CA ASN A 482 -15.91 1.42 -1.76
C ASN A 482 -17.14 0.85 -1.01
N THR A 483 -18.36 1.19 -1.42
CA THR A 483 -19.59 0.90 -0.65
C THR A 483 -20.62 0.20 -1.54
N LEU A 484 -21.19 -0.89 -1.03
CA LEU A 484 -22.22 -1.68 -1.70
C LEU A 484 -23.61 -1.38 -1.11
N VAL A 485 -24.54 -0.94 -1.94
CA VAL A 485 -25.91 -0.58 -1.55
C VAL A 485 -26.90 -1.59 -2.11
N LEU A 486 -27.40 -2.45 -1.23
CA LEU A 486 -28.38 -3.51 -1.48
C LEU A 486 -29.81 -3.09 -1.12
N SER A 487 -29.96 -1.91 -0.51
CA SER A 487 -31.20 -1.39 0.07
C SER A 487 -32.42 -1.49 -0.86
N SER A 488 -33.60 -1.68 -0.27
CA SER A 488 -34.91 -1.74 -0.94
C SER A 488 -35.87 -0.69 -0.36
N TYR A 489 -36.90 -0.33 -1.14
CA TYR A 489 -37.70 0.86 -0.87
C TYR A 489 -39.19 0.62 -1.19
N THR A 490 -40.08 0.96 -0.27
CA THR A 490 -41.52 1.19 -0.56
C THR A 490 -41.91 2.66 -0.43
N VAL A 491 -40.99 3.50 0.05
CA VAL A 491 -41.09 4.96 0.02
C VAL A 491 -41.08 5.51 -1.41
N GLY A 492 -41.65 6.70 -1.59
CA GLY A 492 -41.71 7.43 -2.85
C GLY A 492 -40.33 7.82 -3.39
N ALA A 493 -40.18 7.71 -4.72
CA ALA A 493 -38.94 8.07 -5.42
C ALA A 493 -38.71 9.58 -5.56
N ASP A 494 -39.75 10.40 -5.32
CA ASP A 494 -39.68 11.84 -5.47
C ASP A 494 -38.68 12.45 -4.48
N GLY A 495 -37.72 13.21 -5.00
CA GLY A 495 -36.64 13.80 -4.22
C GLY A 495 -35.63 12.78 -3.65
N SER A 496 -35.77 11.49 -3.95
CA SER A 496 -34.97 10.40 -3.38
C SER A 496 -33.72 10.05 -4.19
N ASN A 497 -32.78 9.29 -3.61
CA ASN A 497 -31.58 8.81 -4.30
C ASN A 497 -31.14 7.40 -3.83
N ALA A 498 -30.73 6.54 -4.75
CA ALA A 498 -30.29 5.17 -4.47
C ALA A 498 -29.03 5.08 -3.58
N VAL A 499 -28.27 6.16 -3.44
CA VAL A 499 -27.06 6.23 -2.59
C VAL A 499 -27.15 7.40 -1.63
N SER A 500 -27.16 8.64 -2.12
CA SER A 500 -27.22 9.81 -1.24
C SER A 500 -27.86 11.00 -1.92
N ARG A 501 -28.67 11.75 -1.16
CA ARG A 501 -29.29 13.01 -1.61
C ARG A 501 -28.38 14.21 -1.37
N GLY A 502 -28.60 15.29 -2.12
CA GLY A 502 -27.86 16.55 -2.02
C GLY A 502 -26.63 16.62 -2.94
N ASP A 503 -26.07 17.82 -3.09
CA ASP A 503 -24.96 18.09 -4.02
C ASP A 503 -23.57 17.98 -3.37
N ASN A 504 -23.50 17.89 -2.04
CA ASN A 504 -22.24 17.87 -1.28
C ASN A 504 -21.60 16.46 -1.18
N ASN A 505 -21.73 15.67 -2.24
CA ASN A 505 -21.32 14.26 -2.29
C ASN A 505 -20.00 14.07 -3.05
N THR A 506 -19.03 13.38 -2.43
CA THR A 506 -17.86 12.82 -3.12
C THR A 506 -18.02 11.30 -3.16
N ILE A 507 -18.31 10.74 -4.34
CA ILE A 507 -18.67 9.33 -4.49
C ILE A 507 -17.69 8.63 -5.42
N SER A 508 -17.02 7.58 -4.93
CA SER A 508 -16.06 6.80 -5.70
C SER A 508 -16.23 5.31 -5.44
N ASN A 509 -16.22 4.48 -6.49
CA ASN A 509 -16.29 3.03 -6.33
C ASN A 509 -17.50 2.55 -5.48
N VAL A 510 -18.68 3.13 -5.73
CA VAL A 510 -19.94 2.76 -5.06
C VAL A 510 -20.82 2.00 -6.03
N PHE A 511 -21.37 0.88 -5.57
CA PHE A 511 -22.25 0.03 -6.36
C PHE A 511 -23.64 -0.05 -5.72
N TYR A 512 -24.70 0.07 -6.51
CA TYR A 512 -26.08 -0.05 -6.02
C TYR A 512 -26.88 -1.07 -6.84
N VAL A 513 -27.83 -1.76 -6.21
CA VAL A 513 -28.66 -2.79 -6.88
C VAL A 513 -30.00 -2.22 -7.34
N ASN A 514 -30.75 -1.63 -6.42
CA ASN A 514 -32.09 -1.12 -6.69
C ASN A 514 -32.03 0.38 -7.03
N SER A 515 -32.52 0.73 -8.22
CA SER A 515 -32.68 2.13 -8.62
C SER A 515 -33.77 2.80 -7.77
N PHE A 516 -33.53 4.03 -7.30
CA PHE A 516 -34.45 4.74 -6.40
C PHE A 516 -34.29 6.25 -6.54
N GLY A 517 -35.23 6.91 -7.24
CA GLY A 517 -35.10 8.33 -7.57
C GLY A 517 -33.86 8.60 -8.43
N GLY A 518 -33.03 9.55 -8.01
CA GLY A 518 -31.69 9.77 -8.58
C GLY A 518 -30.70 8.64 -8.23
N SER A 519 -29.54 8.63 -8.87
CA SER A 519 -28.51 7.64 -8.53
C SER A 519 -27.12 8.24 -8.64
N HIS A 520 -26.32 8.03 -7.61
CA HIS A 520 -24.88 8.17 -7.66
C HIS A 520 -24.23 6.77 -7.66
N GLY A 521 -23.06 6.60 -8.27
CA GLY A 521 -22.39 5.31 -8.37
C GLY A 521 -22.85 4.43 -9.55
N THR A 522 -22.40 3.17 -9.54
CA THR A 522 -22.58 2.20 -10.63
C THR A 522 -23.67 1.19 -10.28
N LYS A 523 -24.63 0.98 -11.19
CA LYS A 523 -25.63 -0.07 -10.98
C LYS A 523 -24.98 -1.45 -11.13
N ALA A 524 -25.07 -2.29 -10.10
CA ALA A 524 -24.58 -3.67 -10.12
C ALA A 524 -25.68 -4.63 -10.60
N THR A 525 -25.31 -5.57 -11.46
CA THR A 525 -26.17 -6.71 -11.82
C THR A 525 -25.87 -7.91 -10.91
N LYS A 526 -26.74 -8.94 -10.95
CA LYS A 526 -26.51 -10.18 -10.20
C LYS A 526 -25.23 -10.89 -10.66
N GLU A 527 -24.93 -10.82 -11.95
CA GLU A 527 -23.73 -11.41 -12.54
C GLU A 527 -22.47 -10.69 -12.05
N MET A 528 -22.48 -9.35 -12.02
CA MET A 528 -21.36 -8.57 -11.46
C MET A 528 -21.13 -8.90 -9.98
N LEU A 529 -22.21 -9.03 -9.21
CA LEU A 529 -22.15 -9.34 -7.78
C LEU A 529 -21.64 -10.75 -7.49
N ALA A 530 -21.93 -11.73 -8.34
CA ALA A 530 -21.54 -13.13 -8.13
C ALA A 530 -20.18 -13.51 -8.75
N SER A 531 -19.63 -12.67 -9.63
CA SER A 531 -18.45 -13.01 -10.43
C SER A 531 -17.11 -12.69 -9.78
N GLY A 532 -17.07 -11.98 -8.64
CA GLY A 532 -15.83 -11.42 -8.10
C GLY A 532 -15.50 -10.01 -8.60
N GLU A 533 -16.18 -9.54 -9.66
CA GLU A 533 -15.92 -8.21 -10.25
C GLU A 533 -16.05 -7.09 -9.23
N VAL A 534 -17.18 -7.07 -8.51
CA VAL A 534 -17.46 -5.99 -7.55
C VAL A 534 -16.46 -6.08 -6.39
N ALA A 535 -16.20 -7.26 -5.83
CA ALA A 535 -15.23 -7.43 -4.74
C ALA A 535 -13.83 -6.93 -5.12
N TYR A 536 -13.32 -7.31 -6.30
CA TYR A 536 -12.02 -6.86 -6.80
C TYR A 536 -11.97 -5.34 -7.00
N LYS A 537 -13.02 -4.77 -7.62
CA LYS A 537 -13.11 -3.31 -7.81
C LYS A 537 -13.16 -2.58 -6.47
N MET A 538 -13.91 -3.09 -5.48
CA MET A 538 -14.02 -2.51 -4.13
C MET A 538 -12.67 -2.43 -3.39
N ASN A 539 -11.74 -3.35 -3.66
CA ASN A 539 -10.35 -3.28 -3.19
C ASN A 539 -9.45 -2.36 -4.03
N GLY A 540 -10.02 -1.50 -4.88
CA GLY A 540 -9.26 -0.61 -5.76
C GLY A 540 -8.62 -1.32 -6.95
N SER A 541 -9.23 -2.42 -7.41
CA SER A 541 -8.68 -3.30 -8.47
C SER A 541 -7.32 -3.89 -8.08
N LYS A 542 -7.27 -4.47 -6.87
CA LYS A 542 -6.07 -5.09 -6.29
C LYS A 542 -6.46 -6.38 -5.55
N SER A 543 -5.49 -7.28 -5.46
CA SER A 543 -5.63 -8.58 -4.79
C SER A 543 -4.57 -8.82 -3.72
N GLU A 544 -3.76 -7.81 -3.41
CA GLU A 544 -2.68 -7.86 -2.43
C GLU A 544 -2.64 -6.59 -1.58
N GLY A 545 -2.04 -6.67 -0.39
CA GLY A 545 -2.02 -5.58 0.60
C GLY A 545 -3.15 -5.68 1.62
N GLU A 546 -3.53 -4.55 2.22
CA GLU A 546 -4.68 -4.46 3.12
C GLU A 546 -5.98 -4.50 2.29
N LEU A 547 -6.70 -5.61 2.36
CA LEU A 547 -7.96 -5.82 1.66
C LEU A 547 -9.13 -5.74 2.64
N ALA A 548 -10.21 -5.09 2.21
CA ALA A 548 -11.45 -5.01 2.98
C ALA A 548 -12.55 -5.91 2.41
N TRP A 549 -12.47 -6.26 1.13
CA TRP A 549 -13.52 -6.99 0.42
C TRP A 549 -13.04 -8.38 -0.02
N PHE A 550 -13.91 -9.36 0.17
CA PHE A 550 -13.65 -10.76 -0.13
C PHE A 550 -14.87 -11.37 -0.83
N GLN A 551 -14.65 -12.46 -1.54
CA GLN A 551 -15.71 -13.23 -2.18
C GLN A 551 -15.22 -14.61 -2.60
N THR A 552 -15.86 -15.68 -2.11
CA THR A 552 -15.68 -17.03 -2.64
C THR A 552 -16.60 -17.22 -3.85
N ILE A 553 -16.02 -17.15 -5.05
CA ILE A 553 -16.72 -17.20 -6.34
C ILE A 553 -17.43 -18.55 -6.50
N GLY A 554 -18.71 -18.50 -6.89
CA GLY A 554 -19.58 -19.67 -7.01
C GLY A 554 -20.25 -20.11 -5.70
N VAL A 555 -19.88 -19.53 -4.56
CA VAL A 555 -20.54 -19.72 -3.26
C VAL A 555 -21.26 -18.43 -2.84
N ASP A 556 -20.52 -17.34 -2.76
CA ASP A 556 -21.03 -16.04 -2.32
C ASP A 556 -21.78 -15.33 -3.44
N SER A 557 -23.05 -14.98 -3.17
CA SER A 557 -23.90 -14.26 -4.14
C SER A 557 -23.58 -12.76 -4.24
N ILE A 558 -22.83 -12.21 -3.28
CA ILE A 558 -22.40 -10.82 -3.18
C ILE A 558 -21.00 -10.75 -2.55
N PRO A 559 -20.25 -9.65 -2.71
CA PRO A 559 -19.04 -9.38 -1.94
C PRO A 559 -19.30 -9.24 -0.43
N CYS A 560 -18.32 -9.64 0.37
CA CYS A 560 -18.36 -9.68 1.84
C CYS A 560 -17.21 -8.86 2.45
N LEU A 561 -17.37 -8.34 3.67
CA LEU A 561 -16.32 -7.58 4.37
C LEU A 561 -15.49 -8.43 5.36
N PHE A 562 -16.05 -9.52 5.85
CA PHE A 562 -15.48 -10.27 6.99
C PHE A 562 -15.20 -11.75 6.71
N GLU A 563 -15.77 -12.29 5.64
CA GLU A 563 -15.73 -13.72 5.27
C GLU A 563 -15.47 -13.84 3.76
N GLY A 564 -14.93 -14.98 3.31
CA GLY A 564 -14.68 -15.29 1.90
C GLY A 564 -13.21 -15.24 1.47
N ASP A 565 -12.97 -15.58 0.21
CA ASP A 565 -11.63 -15.66 -0.39
C ASP A 565 -11.21 -14.37 -1.09
N VAL A 566 -9.90 -14.20 -1.30
CA VAL A 566 -9.35 -13.11 -2.12
C VAL A 566 -9.76 -13.31 -3.58
N VAL A 567 -10.16 -12.23 -4.25
CA VAL A 567 -10.43 -12.25 -5.70
C VAL A 567 -9.23 -11.71 -6.46
N TYR A 568 -8.74 -12.51 -7.39
CA TYR A 568 -7.72 -12.17 -8.38
C TYR A 568 -8.36 -11.87 -9.73
N PHE A 569 -7.74 -10.99 -10.52
CA PHE A 569 -8.09 -10.75 -11.91
C PHE A 569 -6.91 -11.14 -12.80
N TYR A 570 -7.12 -12.12 -13.68
CA TYR A 570 -6.08 -12.69 -14.53
C TYR A 570 -6.67 -13.28 -15.81
N GLY A 571 -6.07 -13.01 -16.96
CA GLY A 571 -6.56 -13.50 -18.26
C GLY A 571 -7.96 -13.00 -18.62
N GLY A 572 -8.35 -11.81 -18.13
CA GLY A 572 -9.70 -11.26 -18.32
C GLY A 572 -10.78 -11.92 -17.45
N GLN A 573 -10.40 -12.72 -16.45
CA GLN A 573 -11.32 -13.46 -15.58
C GLN A 573 -11.06 -13.15 -14.11
N TYR A 574 -12.11 -13.27 -13.30
CA TYR A 574 -12.04 -13.21 -11.85
C TYR A 574 -11.97 -14.61 -11.27
N MET A 575 -11.06 -14.85 -10.32
CA MET A 575 -10.83 -16.17 -9.74
C MET A 575 -10.31 -16.07 -8.30
N ASN A 576 -10.50 -17.12 -7.50
CA ASN A 576 -9.97 -17.18 -6.13
C ASN A 576 -8.60 -17.82 -6.03
N GLU A 577 -8.19 -18.60 -7.03
CA GLU A 577 -6.84 -19.16 -7.07
C GLU A 577 -5.83 -18.07 -7.48
N LYS A 578 -4.77 -17.93 -6.69
CA LYS A 578 -3.71 -16.96 -6.96
C LYS A 578 -3.05 -17.30 -8.30
N PRO A 579 -3.04 -16.37 -9.27
CA PRO A 579 -2.34 -16.59 -10.54
C PRO A 579 -0.86 -16.91 -10.30
N ASN A 580 -0.35 -17.94 -10.97
CA ASN A 580 1.07 -18.31 -10.99
C ASN A 580 1.61 -18.21 -12.41
N PRO A 581 1.86 -17.00 -12.94
CA PRO A 581 2.31 -16.85 -14.31
C PRO A 581 3.76 -17.30 -14.48
N GLN A 582 4.01 -18.07 -15.55
CA GLN A 582 5.32 -18.64 -15.88
C GLN A 582 5.73 -18.22 -17.29
N LEU A 583 7.03 -18.30 -17.60
CA LEU A 583 7.49 -18.17 -18.99
C LEU A 583 6.91 -19.29 -19.86
N ASN A 584 6.91 -19.08 -21.18
CA ASN A 584 6.74 -20.17 -22.12
C ASN A 584 7.96 -21.09 -21.99
N ALA A 585 7.73 -22.32 -21.54
CA ALA A 585 8.79 -23.26 -21.23
C ALA A 585 9.35 -23.90 -22.50
N PHE A 586 10.67 -24.02 -22.59
CA PHE A 586 11.38 -24.82 -23.58
C PHE A 586 12.58 -25.53 -22.96
N ALA A 587 13.00 -26.62 -23.61
CA ALA A 587 14.19 -27.36 -23.22
C ALA A 587 15.44 -26.73 -23.86
N TYR A 588 16.51 -26.56 -23.10
CA TYR A 588 17.84 -26.15 -23.55
C TYR A 588 18.90 -27.08 -22.95
N ASP A 589 20.16 -26.99 -23.42
CA ASP A 589 21.25 -27.90 -23.00
C ASP A 589 20.85 -29.39 -23.14
N VAL A 590 20.25 -29.71 -24.29
CA VAL A 590 19.64 -31.02 -24.56
C VAL A 590 20.70 -32.01 -25.03
N GLN A 591 20.92 -33.07 -24.25
CA GLN A 591 21.95 -34.08 -24.50
C GLN A 591 21.38 -35.49 -24.28
N ALA A 592 21.77 -36.46 -25.09
CA ALA A 592 21.38 -37.85 -24.90
C ALA A 592 22.60 -38.76 -24.92
N ASN A 593 22.70 -39.61 -23.91
CA ASN A 593 23.84 -40.49 -23.71
C ASN A 593 23.38 -41.93 -23.44
N LEU A 594 24.02 -42.91 -24.05
CA LEU A 594 23.85 -44.32 -23.68
C LEU A 594 24.56 -44.58 -22.34
N LYS A 595 23.80 -44.70 -21.25
CA LYS A 595 24.29 -45.02 -19.90
C LYS A 595 23.82 -46.44 -19.52
N GLY A 596 24.72 -47.42 -19.66
CA GLY A 596 24.40 -48.83 -19.42
C GLY A 596 23.42 -49.39 -20.46
N SER A 597 22.26 -49.90 -20.01
CA SER A 597 21.21 -50.43 -20.90
C SER A 597 20.14 -49.39 -21.29
N ASN A 598 20.34 -48.12 -20.96
CA ASN A 598 19.37 -47.05 -21.15
C ASN A 598 19.99 -45.90 -21.94
N VAL A 599 19.18 -45.22 -22.74
CA VAL A 599 19.48 -43.88 -23.26
C VAL A 599 18.90 -42.88 -22.27
N VAL A 600 19.73 -42.02 -21.71
CA VAL A 600 19.33 -40.97 -20.77
C VAL A 600 19.41 -39.64 -21.52
N VAL A 601 18.27 -38.96 -21.64
CA VAL A 601 18.16 -37.63 -22.23
C VAL A 601 18.12 -36.61 -21.10
N GLU A 602 19.15 -35.79 -21.01
CA GLU A 602 19.35 -34.72 -20.03
C GLU A 602 19.05 -33.38 -20.70
N PHE A 603 18.31 -32.50 -20.02
CA PHE A 603 17.97 -31.17 -20.52
C PHE A 603 17.66 -30.22 -19.36
N LYS A 604 17.69 -28.91 -19.61
CA LYS A 604 17.24 -27.89 -18.68
C LYS A 604 15.97 -27.21 -19.18
N LEU A 605 15.10 -26.77 -18.27
CA LEU A 605 13.92 -25.97 -18.58
C LEU A 605 14.07 -24.54 -18.06
N ASN A 606 13.72 -23.54 -18.86
CA ASN A 606 13.74 -22.13 -18.46
C ASN A 606 12.57 -21.73 -17.52
N ALA A 607 11.55 -22.58 -17.40
CA ALA A 607 10.43 -22.43 -16.48
C ALA A 607 9.76 -23.79 -16.20
N GLU A 608 8.90 -23.85 -15.19
CA GLU A 608 8.13 -25.05 -14.87
C GLU A 608 7.22 -25.47 -16.03
N ALA A 609 7.08 -26.78 -16.22
CA ALA A 609 6.27 -27.36 -17.29
C ALA A 609 5.24 -28.36 -16.75
N GLU A 610 4.07 -28.40 -17.40
CA GLU A 610 3.03 -29.39 -17.10
C GLU A 610 3.46 -30.79 -17.54
N ALA A 611 4.16 -30.87 -18.67
CA ALA A 611 4.65 -32.13 -19.22
C ALA A 611 5.82 -31.90 -20.19
N ALA A 612 6.59 -32.96 -20.42
CA ALA A 612 7.53 -33.06 -21.53
C ALA A 612 7.45 -34.45 -22.16
N ALA A 613 7.78 -34.55 -23.45
CA ALA A 613 7.87 -35.80 -24.18
C ALA A 613 9.17 -35.87 -24.98
N VAL A 614 9.94 -36.93 -24.77
CA VAL A 614 11.15 -37.22 -25.55
C VAL A 614 10.76 -38.17 -26.68
N LYS A 615 10.91 -37.71 -27.92
CA LYS A 615 10.52 -38.45 -29.13
C LYS A 615 11.77 -38.87 -29.89
N PHE A 616 11.86 -40.14 -30.27
CA PHE A 616 12.98 -40.73 -30.99
C PHE A 616 12.58 -41.11 -32.41
N TYR A 617 13.44 -40.84 -33.38
CA TYR A 617 13.20 -41.05 -34.80
C TYR A 617 14.31 -41.86 -35.47
N ASP A 618 13.91 -42.82 -36.30
CA ASP A 618 14.77 -43.50 -37.28
C ASP A 618 14.54 -42.87 -38.65
N GLY A 619 15.50 -42.04 -39.09
CA GLY A 619 15.26 -41.09 -40.18
C GLY A 619 14.11 -40.14 -39.82
N GLU A 620 13.06 -40.12 -40.65
CA GLU A 620 11.85 -39.31 -40.41
C GLU A 620 10.75 -40.08 -39.63
N THR A 621 10.96 -41.36 -39.33
CA THR A 621 9.94 -42.22 -38.71
C THR A 621 10.04 -42.15 -37.19
N LEU A 622 8.98 -41.68 -36.52
CA LEU A 622 8.87 -41.75 -35.06
C LEU A 622 8.82 -43.21 -34.60
N VAL A 623 9.80 -43.64 -33.80
CA VAL A 623 9.93 -45.02 -33.30
C VAL A 623 9.56 -45.18 -31.83
N TYR A 624 9.74 -44.13 -31.01
CA TYR A 624 9.41 -44.18 -29.59
C TYR A 624 9.09 -42.79 -29.02
N THR A 625 8.27 -42.75 -27.97
CA THR A 625 8.00 -41.53 -27.20
C THR A 625 7.93 -41.89 -25.72
N GLU A 626 8.73 -41.21 -24.90
CA GLU A 626 8.62 -41.24 -23.45
C GLU A 626 7.99 -39.93 -22.98
N SER A 627 7.01 -39.98 -22.08
CA SER A 627 6.34 -38.78 -21.57
C SER A 627 6.46 -38.69 -20.06
N VAL A 628 6.71 -37.48 -19.58
CA VAL A 628 6.85 -37.14 -18.16
C VAL A 628 5.97 -35.94 -17.84
N SER A 629 5.44 -35.88 -16.62
CA SER A 629 4.53 -34.82 -16.15
C SER A 629 5.15 -34.09 -14.97
N GLU A 630 4.75 -32.82 -14.78
CA GLU A 630 5.15 -31.95 -13.66
C GLU A 630 6.68 -31.81 -13.52
N LEU A 631 7.28 -31.02 -14.41
CA LEU A 631 8.72 -30.75 -14.39
C LEU A 631 9.03 -29.40 -13.76
N ALA A 632 10.06 -29.37 -12.94
CA ALA A 632 10.61 -28.15 -12.38
C ALA A 632 11.48 -27.40 -13.42
N ALA A 633 11.63 -26.09 -13.23
CA ALA A 633 12.65 -25.32 -13.94
C ALA A 633 14.07 -25.84 -13.60
N GLY A 634 15.04 -25.64 -14.49
CA GLY A 634 16.40 -26.15 -14.34
C GLY A 634 16.56 -27.58 -14.85
N ALA A 635 17.51 -28.33 -14.28
CA ALA A 635 17.94 -29.64 -14.79
C ALA A 635 16.88 -30.74 -14.64
N ASN A 636 16.67 -31.50 -15.72
CA ASN A 636 15.73 -32.61 -15.83
C ASN A 636 16.38 -33.75 -16.63
N SER A 637 15.90 -34.98 -16.44
CA SER A 637 16.33 -36.12 -17.25
C SER A 637 15.22 -37.14 -17.47
N VAL A 638 15.26 -37.82 -18.62
CA VAL A 638 14.34 -38.89 -19.01
C VAL A 638 15.15 -40.10 -19.42
N SER A 639 14.90 -41.24 -18.78
CA SER A 639 15.62 -42.49 -19.01
C SER A 639 14.75 -43.48 -19.78
N VAL A 640 15.23 -43.91 -20.94
CA VAL A 640 14.53 -44.85 -21.82
C VAL A 640 15.37 -46.12 -21.98
N ALA A 641 14.76 -47.29 -21.82
CA ALA A 641 15.46 -48.55 -22.06
C ALA A 641 15.89 -48.63 -23.54
N ALA A 642 17.18 -48.88 -23.80
CA ALA A 642 17.73 -48.96 -25.14
C ALA A 642 17.03 -50.05 -25.99
N ALA A 643 16.55 -51.12 -25.34
CA ALA A 643 15.78 -52.18 -25.97
C ALA A 643 14.44 -51.70 -26.56
N ASN A 644 13.86 -50.61 -26.04
CA ASN A 644 12.62 -50.02 -26.57
C ASN A 644 12.88 -49.19 -27.84
N LEU A 645 14.12 -48.74 -28.05
CA LEU A 645 14.52 -47.88 -29.16
C LEU A 645 14.98 -48.68 -30.40
N GLY A 646 15.25 -49.98 -30.25
CA GLY A 646 15.68 -50.87 -31.33
C GLY A 646 17.13 -51.34 -31.19
N SER A 647 17.68 -51.96 -32.24
CA SER A 647 19.02 -52.58 -32.19
C SER A 647 20.19 -51.60 -32.29
N GLU A 648 19.98 -50.39 -32.81
CA GLU A 648 21.01 -49.35 -32.94
C GLU A 648 20.52 -47.99 -32.38
N PRO A 649 20.30 -47.89 -31.05
CA PRO A 649 19.72 -46.70 -30.42
C PRO A 649 20.58 -45.44 -30.58
N THR A 650 21.89 -45.58 -30.82
CA THR A 650 22.83 -44.46 -31.02
C THR A 650 22.72 -43.82 -32.41
N ALA A 651 22.01 -44.45 -33.36
CA ALA A 651 21.79 -43.92 -34.70
C ALA A 651 20.50 -43.09 -34.83
N LEU A 652 19.68 -43.04 -33.76
CA LEU A 652 18.41 -42.32 -33.76
C LEU A 652 18.64 -40.82 -33.56
N SER A 653 17.77 -40.02 -34.18
CA SER A 653 17.59 -38.62 -33.80
C SER A 653 16.52 -38.51 -32.72
N TYR A 654 16.51 -37.41 -31.97
CA TYR A 654 15.51 -37.19 -30.93
C TYR A 654 15.18 -35.71 -30.76
N GLU A 655 14.04 -35.44 -30.14
CA GLU A 655 13.61 -34.10 -29.74
C GLU A 655 12.91 -34.15 -28.37
N VAL A 656 12.89 -33.01 -27.69
CA VAL A 656 12.19 -32.79 -26.44
C VAL A 656 11.04 -31.82 -26.69
N GLU A 657 9.82 -32.31 -26.64
CA GLU A 657 8.60 -31.52 -26.68
C GLU A 657 8.21 -31.13 -25.25
N VAL A 658 8.09 -29.84 -24.97
CA VAL A 658 7.75 -29.30 -23.64
C VAL A 658 6.41 -28.60 -23.71
N LYS A 659 5.50 -28.93 -22.79
CA LYS A 659 4.24 -28.21 -22.58
C LYS A 659 4.36 -27.36 -21.30
N GLY A 660 4.59 -26.07 -21.47
CA GLY A 660 4.72 -25.12 -20.37
C GLY A 660 3.38 -24.75 -19.70
N LYS A 661 3.44 -24.27 -18.45
CA LYS A 661 2.28 -23.65 -17.78
C LYS A 661 1.91 -22.29 -18.40
N GLY A 662 2.94 -21.54 -18.82
CA GLY A 662 2.81 -20.25 -19.51
C GLY A 662 2.03 -19.18 -18.72
N SER A 663 1.43 -18.24 -19.45
CA SER A 663 0.61 -17.19 -18.86
C SER A 663 -0.57 -16.79 -19.74
N LEU A 664 -1.65 -16.33 -19.10
CA LEU A 664 -2.83 -15.78 -19.79
C LEU A 664 -2.67 -14.29 -20.12
N ASP A 665 -1.78 -13.58 -19.41
CA ASP A 665 -1.53 -12.16 -19.61
C ASP A 665 -0.06 -11.90 -19.97
N PHE A 666 0.20 -10.78 -20.65
CA PHE A 666 1.57 -10.31 -20.82
C PHE A 666 2.07 -9.75 -19.50
N LEU A 667 3.15 -10.32 -18.96
CA LEU A 667 3.72 -9.84 -17.70
C LEU A 667 5.20 -10.17 -17.55
N LYS A 668 5.86 -9.41 -16.69
CA LYS A 668 7.26 -9.60 -16.32
C LYS A 668 7.39 -10.82 -15.41
N VAL A 669 8.28 -11.74 -15.74
CA VAL A 669 8.47 -12.98 -14.96
C VAL A 669 9.84 -12.97 -14.29
N GLY A 670 9.83 -12.97 -12.96
CA GLY A 670 11.04 -12.90 -12.13
C GLY A 670 11.61 -11.49 -11.99
N GLU A 671 12.71 -11.38 -11.24
CA GLU A 671 13.40 -10.11 -11.02
C GLU A 671 14.22 -9.67 -12.24
N SER A 672 14.43 -8.36 -12.36
CA SER A 672 15.38 -7.83 -13.32
C SER A 672 16.81 -8.02 -12.85
N ILE A 673 17.69 -8.40 -13.77
CA ILE A 673 19.13 -8.27 -13.55
C ILE A 673 19.49 -6.79 -13.65
N LYS A 674 20.19 -6.25 -12.64
CA LYS A 674 20.78 -4.92 -12.71
C LYS A 674 22.00 -4.95 -13.62
N PHE A 675 22.00 -4.11 -14.64
CA PHE A 675 22.98 -4.16 -15.73
C PHE A 675 23.39 -2.76 -16.16
N ASN A 676 24.68 -2.54 -16.40
CA ASN A 676 25.15 -1.22 -16.83
C ASN A 676 25.11 -1.06 -18.36
N SER A 677 24.39 -0.03 -18.81
CA SER A 677 24.33 0.41 -20.22
C SER A 677 24.18 -0.73 -21.25
N PRO A 678 23.19 -1.62 -21.10
CA PRO A 678 22.97 -2.69 -22.07
C PRO A 678 22.47 -2.10 -23.40
N TYR A 679 22.97 -2.58 -24.55
CA TYR A 679 22.57 -2.03 -25.87
C TYR A 679 22.46 -3.08 -26.97
N GLY A 680 23.44 -3.99 -27.10
CA GLY A 680 23.30 -5.21 -27.89
C GLY A 680 22.58 -6.27 -27.06
N LEU A 681 21.54 -6.88 -27.63
CA LEU A 681 20.82 -8.00 -27.02
C LEU A 681 20.48 -9.03 -28.12
N ALA A 682 20.84 -10.28 -27.89
CA ALA A 682 20.47 -11.40 -28.75
C ALA A 682 20.23 -12.66 -27.90
N THR A 683 19.46 -13.59 -28.45
CA THR A 683 19.18 -14.91 -27.88
C THR A 683 19.69 -15.95 -28.85
N ASN A 684 20.38 -16.97 -28.34
CA ASN A 684 20.86 -18.07 -29.17
C ASN A 684 19.71 -19.06 -29.43
N ASN A 685 19.01 -18.86 -30.54
CA ASN A 685 17.88 -19.69 -30.95
C ASN A 685 18.29 -20.84 -31.88
N ASN A 686 19.59 -21.15 -32.03
CA ASN A 686 20.08 -22.25 -32.85
C ASN A 686 20.25 -23.53 -32.00
N PRO A 687 19.38 -24.55 -32.13
CA PRO A 687 19.47 -25.77 -31.32
C PRO A 687 20.74 -26.60 -31.53
N ALA A 688 21.44 -26.40 -32.66
CA ALA A 688 22.70 -27.10 -32.94
C ALA A 688 23.90 -26.48 -32.20
N SER A 689 23.76 -25.27 -31.65
CA SER A 689 24.82 -24.58 -30.90
C SER A 689 24.94 -25.12 -29.47
N LYS A 690 26.17 -25.24 -28.97
CA LYS A 690 26.44 -25.52 -27.55
C LYS A 690 25.89 -24.43 -26.63
N GLY A 691 25.80 -23.20 -27.12
CA GLY A 691 25.23 -22.05 -26.41
C GLY A 691 23.71 -21.91 -26.58
N PHE A 692 23.00 -22.91 -27.10
CA PHE A 692 21.55 -22.81 -27.33
C PHE A 692 20.77 -22.39 -26.07
N GLY A 693 19.86 -21.43 -26.22
CA GLY A 693 19.08 -20.84 -25.14
C GLY A 693 19.77 -19.70 -24.38
N GLN A 694 21.04 -19.40 -24.67
CA GLN A 694 21.75 -18.29 -24.03
C GLN A 694 21.17 -16.93 -24.41
N VAL A 695 21.19 -16.01 -23.44
CA VAL A 695 20.86 -14.60 -23.59
C VAL A 695 22.16 -13.81 -23.52
N LEU A 696 22.46 -13.07 -24.59
CA LEU A 696 23.73 -12.38 -24.77
C LEU A 696 23.50 -10.87 -24.75
N VAL A 697 24.25 -10.14 -23.91
CA VAL A 697 24.06 -8.71 -23.69
C VAL A 697 25.39 -7.97 -23.71
N THR A 698 25.49 -6.89 -24.48
CA THR A 698 26.71 -6.07 -24.51
C THR A 698 26.64 -4.91 -23.52
N GLU A 699 27.74 -4.65 -22.81
CA GLU A 699 27.95 -3.42 -22.04
C GLU A 699 28.64 -2.36 -22.92
N SER A 700 27.89 -1.33 -23.29
CA SER A 700 28.36 -0.37 -24.29
C SER A 700 29.11 0.83 -23.69
N ARG A 701 28.96 1.11 -22.39
CA ARG A 701 29.56 2.27 -21.70
C ARG A 701 30.17 1.85 -20.35
N PRO A 702 31.27 2.49 -19.89
CA PRO A 702 31.76 2.27 -18.54
C PRO A 702 30.77 2.81 -17.49
N THR A 703 30.83 2.27 -16.28
CA THR A 703 30.20 2.84 -15.08
C THR A 703 31.27 3.34 -14.11
N GLU A 704 31.00 4.45 -13.41
CA GLU A 704 31.83 4.91 -12.29
C GLU A 704 31.45 4.21 -10.98
N ASP A 705 30.33 3.48 -10.96
CA ASP A 705 29.76 2.79 -9.79
C ASP A 705 29.14 1.45 -10.20
N PRO A 706 29.92 0.35 -10.20
CA PRO A 706 29.44 -0.98 -10.59
C PRO A 706 28.77 -1.76 -9.44
N GLU A 707 28.71 -1.21 -8.22
CA GLU A 707 28.30 -1.99 -7.05
C GLU A 707 26.84 -2.48 -7.17
N GLY A 708 26.64 -3.79 -7.00
CA GLY A 708 25.32 -4.43 -7.13
C GLY A 708 24.79 -4.57 -8.56
N MET A 709 25.63 -4.38 -9.58
CA MET A 709 25.28 -4.50 -10.99
C MET A 709 26.18 -5.50 -11.73
N PHE A 710 25.65 -6.15 -12.76
CA PHE A 710 26.47 -6.81 -13.78
C PHE A 710 27.13 -5.74 -14.65
N SER A 711 28.40 -5.50 -14.37
CA SER A 711 29.26 -4.54 -15.06
C SER A 711 30.72 -4.93 -14.87
N THR A 712 31.53 -4.69 -15.89
CA THR A 712 32.99 -4.85 -15.79
C THR A 712 33.70 -3.54 -15.46
N GLY A 713 32.96 -2.43 -15.33
CA GLY A 713 33.52 -1.07 -15.21
C GLY A 713 34.20 -0.56 -16.48
N THR A 714 34.33 -1.41 -17.51
CA THR A 714 35.05 -1.16 -18.76
C THR A 714 34.08 -1.31 -19.93
N PRO A 715 34.08 -0.41 -20.94
CA PRO A 715 33.22 -0.61 -22.10
C PRO A 715 33.68 -1.83 -22.90
N GLY A 716 32.74 -2.53 -23.55
CA GLY A 716 33.05 -3.54 -24.56
C GLY A 716 33.03 -5.00 -24.09
N ALA A 717 32.42 -5.29 -22.94
CA ALA A 717 32.16 -6.65 -22.51
C ALA A 717 30.87 -7.21 -23.15
N LEU A 718 30.89 -8.50 -23.48
CA LEU A 718 29.73 -9.33 -23.78
C LEU A 718 29.44 -10.21 -22.58
N PHE A 719 28.26 -10.09 -22.01
CA PHE A 719 27.78 -10.95 -20.94
C PHE A 719 26.90 -12.03 -21.52
N ALA A 720 27.12 -13.27 -21.10
CA ALA A 720 26.27 -14.40 -21.44
C ALA A 720 25.55 -14.90 -20.20
N PHE A 721 24.25 -15.15 -20.36
CA PHE A 721 23.40 -15.79 -19.38
C PHE A 721 22.77 -17.02 -20.01
N ASP A 722 22.45 -18.03 -19.22
CA ASP A 722 21.63 -19.15 -19.70
C ASP A 722 20.13 -18.73 -19.79
N ALA A 723 19.26 -19.65 -20.20
CA ALA A 723 17.83 -19.35 -20.34
C ALA A 723 17.13 -19.08 -18.99
N MET A 724 17.70 -19.55 -17.88
CA MET A 724 17.26 -19.23 -16.51
C MET A 724 17.73 -17.85 -16.04
N LEU A 725 18.58 -17.18 -16.83
CA LEU A 725 19.30 -15.94 -16.52
C LEU A 725 20.42 -16.11 -15.48
N ASP A 726 20.93 -17.33 -15.31
CA ASP A 726 22.16 -17.55 -14.54
C ASP A 726 23.37 -17.12 -15.36
N SER A 727 24.30 -16.41 -14.71
CA SER A 727 25.50 -15.87 -15.37
C SER A 727 26.41 -17.00 -15.84
N VAL A 728 26.72 -17.02 -17.13
CA VAL A 728 27.73 -17.90 -17.73
C VAL A 728 29.10 -17.23 -17.65
N GLY A 729 29.20 -15.94 -17.99
CA GLY A 729 30.47 -15.21 -17.95
C GLY A 729 30.43 -13.85 -18.64
N ALA A 730 31.56 -13.14 -18.60
CA ALA A 730 31.79 -11.88 -19.29
C ALA A 730 33.05 -11.99 -20.17
N TYR A 731 32.92 -11.63 -21.45
CA TYR A 731 33.90 -11.89 -22.50
C TYR A 731 34.24 -10.59 -23.24
N TYR A 732 35.51 -10.44 -23.66
CA TYR A 732 35.99 -9.23 -24.34
C TYR A 732 36.56 -9.51 -25.73
N GLY A 733 36.79 -10.78 -26.07
CA GLY A 733 37.17 -11.20 -27.42
C GLY A 733 38.47 -10.61 -27.95
N GLY A 734 39.41 -10.27 -27.08
CA GLY A 734 40.68 -9.66 -27.48
C GLY A 734 40.55 -8.26 -28.09
N LEU A 735 39.39 -7.59 -27.95
CA LEU A 735 39.20 -6.25 -28.51
C LEU A 735 40.10 -5.21 -27.82
N ASP A 736 40.64 -4.29 -28.61
CA ASP A 736 41.54 -3.23 -28.16
C ASP A 736 40.78 -2.03 -27.54
N VAL A 737 39.76 -2.31 -26.72
CA VAL A 737 38.84 -1.30 -26.17
C VAL A 737 39.53 -0.37 -25.16
N LEU A 738 40.73 -0.73 -24.69
CA LEU A 738 41.44 -0.08 -23.60
C LEU A 738 42.69 0.71 -24.01
N THR A 739 43.27 0.49 -25.20
CA THR A 739 44.55 1.15 -25.54
C THR A 739 44.38 2.38 -26.46
N LYS A 740 43.25 2.52 -27.15
CA LYS A 740 42.96 3.66 -28.03
C LYS A 740 41.76 4.47 -27.55
N THR A 741 41.87 5.80 -27.63
CA THR A 741 40.71 6.69 -27.37
C THR A 741 39.69 6.47 -28.49
N PRO A 742 38.45 6.07 -28.18
CA PRO A 742 37.55 5.65 -29.21
C PRO A 742 37.02 6.81 -30.06
N LEU A 743 37.09 6.62 -31.38
CA LEU A 743 36.52 7.53 -32.36
C LEU A 743 35.01 7.25 -32.46
N MET A 744 34.19 8.07 -31.81
CA MET A 744 32.75 7.81 -31.71
C MET A 744 31.97 8.43 -32.87
N VAL A 745 30.85 7.81 -33.26
CA VAL A 745 29.91 8.40 -34.22
C VAL A 745 29.28 9.72 -33.72
N SER A 746 29.30 10.01 -32.40
CA SER A 746 28.80 11.25 -31.81
C SER A 746 29.79 11.86 -30.82
N GLY A 747 29.96 13.19 -30.81
CA GLY A 747 30.95 13.92 -29.99
C GLY A 747 30.97 13.57 -28.49
N ASP A 748 32.19 13.48 -27.95
CA ASP A 748 32.77 13.20 -26.61
C ASP A 748 31.93 12.80 -25.38
N ASN A 749 30.61 13.00 -25.33
CA ASN A 749 29.75 12.70 -24.18
C ASN A 749 28.99 11.35 -24.28
N ASN A 750 29.01 10.67 -25.42
CA ASN A 750 28.29 9.40 -25.65
C ASN A 750 29.26 8.29 -26.09
N LYS A 751 30.00 7.71 -25.13
CA LYS A 751 30.98 6.63 -25.36
C LYS A 751 30.31 5.25 -25.47
N PHE A 752 29.52 4.98 -26.52
CA PHE A 752 28.92 3.66 -26.78
C PHE A 752 29.59 2.92 -27.94
N ASP A 753 30.24 1.78 -27.69
CA ASP A 753 30.96 1.00 -28.74
C ASP A 753 30.11 -0.16 -29.29
N LEU A 754 30.02 -1.26 -28.55
CA LEU A 754 29.23 -2.43 -28.96
C LEU A 754 27.75 -2.07 -28.98
N LYS A 755 27.10 -2.06 -30.15
CA LYS A 755 25.73 -1.53 -30.29
C LYS A 755 24.69 -2.57 -30.69
N ASP A 756 25.03 -3.46 -31.61
CA ASP A 756 24.13 -4.48 -32.14
C ASP A 756 24.79 -5.84 -32.04
N LEU A 757 24.00 -6.81 -31.58
CA LEU A 757 24.36 -8.21 -31.47
C LEU A 757 23.30 -9.00 -32.25
N ARG A 758 23.74 -9.85 -33.19
CA ARG A 758 22.84 -10.55 -34.10
C ARG A 758 23.37 -11.93 -34.43
N PHE A 759 22.45 -12.89 -34.46
CA PHE A 759 22.68 -14.18 -35.10
C PHE A 759 22.24 -14.10 -36.57
N SER A 760 23.00 -14.70 -37.46
CA SER A 760 22.50 -15.10 -38.78
C SER A 760 21.65 -16.36 -38.67
N LYS A 761 20.88 -16.67 -39.70
CA LYS A 761 19.98 -17.83 -39.72
C LYS A 761 20.70 -19.18 -39.62
N ASP A 762 21.92 -19.27 -40.13
CA ASP A 762 22.82 -20.42 -39.95
C ASP A 762 23.54 -20.47 -38.59
N GLY A 763 23.25 -19.51 -37.69
CA GLY A 763 23.68 -19.54 -36.29
C GLY A 763 25.04 -18.89 -36.02
N ARG A 764 25.62 -18.13 -36.94
CA ARG A 764 26.83 -17.34 -36.69
C ARG A 764 26.50 -16.07 -35.90
N LEU A 765 27.34 -15.71 -34.94
CA LEU A 765 27.13 -14.56 -34.06
C LEU A 765 28.03 -13.39 -34.45
N PHE A 766 27.45 -12.21 -34.58
CA PHE A 766 28.18 -11.00 -34.93
C PHE A 766 27.87 -9.85 -33.98
N VAL A 767 28.90 -9.04 -33.70
CA VAL A 767 28.78 -7.79 -32.95
C VAL A 767 29.23 -6.59 -33.79
N GLY A 768 28.40 -5.57 -33.79
CA GLY A 768 28.67 -4.28 -34.41
C GLY A 768 29.34 -3.30 -33.47
N ARG A 769 30.36 -2.59 -33.98
CA ARG A 769 31.08 -1.54 -33.29
C ARG A 769 30.74 -0.17 -33.87
N ALA A 770 30.21 0.70 -33.00
CA ALA A 770 29.97 2.11 -33.27
C ALA A 770 31.21 2.98 -32.92
N SER A 771 32.38 2.37 -32.71
CA SER A 771 33.66 3.08 -32.61
C SER A 771 34.58 2.77 -33.79
N GLY A 772 35.21 3.80 -34.36
CA GLY A 772 36.23 3.68 -35.40
C GLY A 772 37.62 3.50 -34.80
N THR A 773 37.82 2.48 -33.97
CA THR A 773 39.12 2.21 -33.30
C THR A 773 39.98 1.16 -33.99
N SER A 774 39.37 0.37 -34.87
CA SER A 774 40.02 -0.66 -35.66
C SER A 774 39.52 -0.62 -37.10
N ASN A 775 40.24 -1.29 -37.99
CA ASN A 775 39.87 -1.36 -39.41
C ASN A 775 38.53 -2.10 -39.62
N SER A 776 38.10 -2.92 -38.66
CA SER A 776 36.82 -3.63 -38.73
C SER A 776 35.77 -3.05 -37.79
N SER A 777 34.60 -2.70 -38.33
CA SER A 777 33.43 -2.29 -37.54
C SER A 777 32.51 -3.44 -37.16
N VAL A 778 32.80 -4.67 -37.62
CA VAL A 778 32.03 -5.88 -37.29
C VAL A 778 32.99 -7.00 -36.92
N TYR A 779 32.65 -7.74 -35.87
CA TYR A 779 33.41 -8.89 -35.41
C TYR A 779 32.50 -10.12 -35.34
N GLU A 780 33.03 -11.25 -35.79
CA GLU A 780 32.39 -12.55 -35.64
C GLU A 780 32.86 -13.20 -34.34
N ILE A 781 31.90 -13.69 -33.56
CA ILE A 781 32.10 -14.34 -32.26
C ILE A 781 31.77 -15.81 -32.43
N ASN A 782 32.58 -16.71 -31.88
CA ASN A 782 32.26 -18.13 -31.86
C ASN A 782 31.18 -18.39 -30.78
N PRO A 783 29.93 -18.71 -31.16
CA PRO A 783 28.84 -18.90 -30.19
C PRO A 783 28.98 -20.16 -29.33
N ASP A 784 29.84 -21.11 -29.75
CA ASP A 784 30.10 -22.35 -29.01
C ASP A 784 31.33 -22.24 -28.09
N ASN A 785 32.12 -21.16 -28.22
CA ASN A 785 33.27 -20.87 -27.37
C ASN A 785 33.53 -19.36 -27.29
N LEU A 786 32.87 -18.69 -26.34
CA LEU A 786 32.92 -17.22 -26.19
C LEU A 786 34.28 -16.70 -25.67
N GLU A 787 35.17 -17.58 -25.20
CA GLU A 787 36.54 -17.25 -24.77
C GLU A 787 37.51 -17.06 -25.94
N GLU A 788 37.15 -17.55 -27.14
CA GLU A 788 37.98 -17.33 -28.34
C GLU A 788 38.03 -15.85 -28.72
N ASP A 789 39.19 -15.42 -29.23
CA ASP A 789 39.36 -14.07 -29.79
C ASP A 789 38.31 -13.82 -30.88
N TRP A 790 37.65 -12.66 -30.81
CA TRP A 790 36.64 -12.29 -31.78
C TRP A 790 37.32 -11.92 -33.09
N LYS A 791 36.83 -12.48 -34.19
CA LYS A 791 37.49 -12.37 -35.50
C LYS A 791 37.01 -11.11 -36.22
N PRO A 792 37.92 -10.20 -36.64
CA PRO A 792 37.52 -9.04 -37.42
C PRO A 792 37.00 -9.49 -38.78
N VAL A 793 35.77 -9.08 -39.13
CA VAL A 793 35.21 -9.40 -40.45
C VAL A 793 35.94 -8.62 -41.54
N PHE A 794 36.33 -7.36 -41.35
CA PHE A 794 37.02 -6.57 -42.37
C PHE A 794 38.54 -6.55 -42.13
N THR A 795 39.32 -6.97 -43.13
CA THR A 795 40.78 -7.18 -42.97
C THR A 795 41.64 -6.49 -44.03
N GLY A 796 41.04 -5.92 -45.08
CA GLY A 796 41.79 -5.45 -46.26
C GLY A 796 42.18 -3.97 -46.26
N GLY A 797 41.48 -3.13 -45.50
CA GLY A 797 41.59 -1.67 -45.60
C GLY A 797 42.32 -1.00 -44.44
N GLU A 798 42.58 0.30 -44.60
CA GLU A 798 43.17 1.19 -43.60
C GLU A 798 42.13 2.18 -43.08
N LEU A 799 42.06 2.34 -41.76
CA LEU A 799 41.17 3.27 -41.08
C LEU A 799 41.62 4.73 -41.25
N ASP A 800 40.74 5.58 -41.75
CA ASP A 800 40.86 7.04 -41.64
C ASP A 800 40.35 7.49 -40.26
N GLU A 801 41.27 7.79 -39.33
CA GLU A 801 40.94 8.24 -37.97
C GLU A 801 40.23 9.60 -37.90
N ALA A 802 40.17 10.37 -39.00
CA ALA A 802 39.41 11.62 -39.03
C ALA A 802 37.91 11.35 -39.22
N THR A 803 37.56 10.42 -40.12
CA THR A 803 36.19 10.13 -40.54
C THR A 803 35.62 8.85 -39.93
N GLY A 804 36.46 7.92 -39.45
CA GLY A 804 36.05 6.61 -38.95
C GLY A 804 35.64 5.64 -40.06
N ILE A 805 36.08 5.90 -41.29
CA ILE A 805 35.83 5.06 -42.47
C ILE A 805 37.10 4.28 -42.78
N THR A 806 36.97 2.99 -43.08
CA THR A 806 38.07 2.16 -43.56
C THR A 806 38.05 2.11 -45.08
N TYR A 807 39.20 2.28 -45.72
CA TYR A 807 39.33 2.28 -47.19
C TYR A 807 40.27 1.17 -47.69
N VAL A 808 39.93 0.56 -48.83
CA VAL A 808 40.82 -0.33 -49.60
C VAL A 808 41.21 0.40 -50.89
N GLY A 809 42.38 1.03 -50.88
CA GLY A 809 42.74 1.98 -51.93
C GLY A 809 41.88 3.24 -51.86
N ASP A 810 41.19 3.59 -52.94
CA ASP A 810 40.30 4.77 -53.00
C ASP A 810 38.82 4.42 -52.71
N GLU A 811 38.50 3.14 -52.48
CA GLU A 811 37.12 2.65 -52.26
C GLU A 811 36.85 2.43 -50.76
N GLU A 812 35.66 2.81 -50.28
CA GLU A 812 35.22 2.52 -48.92
C GLU A 812 35.08 0.99 -48.72
N GLN A 813 35.61 0.46 -47.61
CA GLN A 813 35.40 -0.92 -47.19
C GLN A 813 34.26 -1.02 -46.19
N ASN A 814 34.29 -0.25 -45.11
CA ASN A 814 33.26 -0.22 -44.07
C ASN A 814 33.29 1.09 -43.29
N ARG A 815 32.15 1.43 -42.68
CA ARG A 815 32.00 2.53 -41.73
C ARG A 815 31.65 1.99 -40.34
N MET A 816 31.69 2.84 -39.31
CA MET A 816 31.26 2.47 -37.95
C MET A 816 29.82 1.95 -37.97
N ALA A 817 29.57 0.78 -37.42
CA ALA A 817 28.31 0.08 -37.56
C ALA A 817 27.28 0.60 -36.53
N VAL A 818 26.22 1.25 -37.02
CA VAL A 818 25.09 1.71 -36.20
C VAL A 818 23.84 0.86 -36.38
N GLY A 819 23.85 -0.11 -37.30
CA GLY A 819 22.80 -1.10 -37.49
C GLY A 819 23.35 -2.32 -38.20
N LEU A 820 22.94 -3.52 -37.79
CA LEU A 820 23.27 -4.78 -38.46
C LEU A 820 22.03 -5.64 -38.72
N ALA A 821 21.97 -6.22 -39.91
CA ALA A 821 21.01 -7.26 -40.27
C ALA A 821 21.68 -8.30 -41.18
N PHE A 822 21.15 -9.52 -41.17
CA PHE A 822 21.66 -10.65 -41.95
C PHE A 822 20.50 -11.28 -42.71
N ASN A 823 20.70 -11.55 -43.99
CA ASN A 823 19.71 -12.22 -44.83
C ASN A 823 20.34 -13.45 -45.48
N GLY A 824 19.57 -14.52 -45.66
CA GLY A 824 20.09 -15.79 -46.17
C GLY A 824 20.91 -16.57 -45.14
N GLU A 825 21.55 -17.64 -45.60
CA GLU A 825 22.32 -18.59 -44.80
C GLU A 825 23.38 -19.27 -45.68
N GLY A 826 24.46 -19.78 -45.07
CA GLY A 826 25.49 -20.52 -45.81
C GLY A 826 26.11 -19.71 -46.93
N GLU A 827 26.16 -20.26 -48.15
CA GLU A 827 26.74 -19.59 -49.33
C GLU A 827 25.97 -18.33 -49.77
N ASP A 828 24.69 -18.21 -49.40
CA ASP A 828 23.82 -17.10 -49.77
C ASP A 828 23.72 -16.02 -48.67
N LEU A 829 24.50 -16.15 -47.59
CA LEU A 829 24.48 -15.20 -46.47
C LEU A 829 24.93 -13.80 -46.92
N GLN A 830 24.06 -12.82 -46.73
CA GLN A 830 24.31 -11.40 -46.93
C GLN A 830 24.32 -10.66 -45.59
N MET A 831 25.33 -9.82 -45.40
CA MET A 831 25.43 -8.92 -44.25
C MET A 831 25.11 -7.49 -44.70
N TYR A 832 24.16 -6.86 -44.01
CA TYR A 832 23.79 -5.46 -44.18
C TYR A 832 24.36 -4.66 -43.01
N VAL A 833 25.19 -3.67 -43.32
CA VAL A 833 25.77 -2.76 -42.33
C VAL A 833 25.25 -1.36 -42.60
N LEU A 834 24.37 -0.87 -41.73
CA LEU A 834 24.05 0.56 -41.69
C LEU A 834 25.21 1.27 -40.99
N GLY A 835 26.10 1.82 -41.81
CA GLY A 835 27.34 2.42 -41.39
C GLY A 835 27.26 3.95 -41.34
N ALA A 836 27.96 4.56 -40.38
CA ALA A 836 28.01 6.00 -40.20
C ALA A 836 29.46 6.49 -40.13
N GLN A 837 29.74 7.65 -40.72
CA GLN A 837 30.99 8.38 -40.46
C GLN A 837 30.93 9.18 -39.15
N ARG A 838 32.08 9.66 -38.68
CA ARG A 838 32.20 10.48 -37.47
C ARG A 838 31.39 11.77 -37.63
N SER A 839 30.43 11.98 -36.73
CA SER A 839 29.66 13.22 -36.64
C SER A 839 29.98 14.00 -35.36
N ASN A 840 29.80 15.33 -35.42
CA ASN A 840 29.84 16.22 -34.26
C ASN A 840 28.56 16.11 -33.38
N GLY A 841 27.62 15.23 -33.74
CA GLY A 841 26.34 15.05 -33.05
C GLY A 841 25.20 15.89 -33.63
N GLU A 842 25.42 16.63 -34.72
CA GLU A 842 24.35 17.34 -35.44
C GLU A 842 23.56 16.37 -36.33
N ASN A 843 22.26 16.64 -36.47
CA ASN A 843 21.38 15.85 -37.33
C ASN A 843 21.79 16.03 -38.80
N ASN A 844 22.08 14.91 -39.47
CA ASN A 844 22.30 14.88 -40.92
C ASN A 844 21.84 13.52 -41.45
N THR A 845 21.52 13.43 -42.74
CA THR A 845 21.15 12.17 -43.39
C THR A 845 22.23 11.63 -44.33
N THR A 846 23.21 12.47 -44.70
CA THR A 846 24.20 12.16 -45.76
C THR A 846 25.38 11.34 -45.28
N ASP A 847 25.58 11.21 -43.97
CA ASP A 847 26.76 10.57 -43.39
C ASP A 847 26.62 9.05 -43.27
N TYR A 848 25.52 8.51 -43.78
CA TYR A 848 25.12 7.11 -43.63
C TYR A 848 25.12 6.39 -44.97
N THR A 849 25.64 5.17 -44.95
CA THR A 849 25.61 4.23 -46.08
C THR A 849 25.14 2.89 -45.56
N CYS A 850 24.19 2.26 -46.24
CA CYS A 850 23.82 0.88 -45.97
C CYS A 850 24.58 -0.03 -46.94
N SER A 851 25.69 -0.59 -46.48
CA SER A 851 26.57 -1.44 -47.29
C SER A 851 26.13 -2.90 -47.24
N VAL A 852 26.16 -3.58 -48.38
CA VAL A 852 25.82 -5.00 -48.51
C VAL A 852 27.08 -5.81 -48.82
N TYR A 853 27.29 -6.88 -48.07
CA TYR A 853 28.39 -7.82 -48.26
C TYR A 853 27.81 -9.22 -48.49
N ASN A 854 28.07 -9.81 -49.65
CA ASN A 854 27.72 -11.20 -49.95
C ASN A 854 28.72 -12.12 -49.25
N LEU A 855 28.61 -12.20 -47.93
CA LEU A 855 29.59 -12.82 -47.04
C LEU A 855 29.72 -14.33 -47.29
N GLY A 856 28.62 -15.00 -47.63
CA GLY A 856 28.59 -16.46 -47.79
C GLY A 856 29.19 -17.17 -46.57
N THR A 857 30.03 -18.16 -46.82
CA THR A 857 30.76 -18.91 -45.77
C THR A 857 32.07 -18.25 -45.32
N ALA A 858 32.40 -17.06 -45.83
CA ALA A 858 33.62 -16.37 -45.45
C ALA A 858 33.55 -15.78 -44.04
N THR A 859 34.66 -15.85 -43.30
CA THR A 859 34.84 -15.22 -41.99
C THR A 859 35.57 -13.88 -42.07
N GLU A 860 36.14 -13.55 -43.23
CA GLU A 860 36.88 -12.32 -43.50
C GLU A 860 36.51 -11.71 -44.86
N TRP A 861 36.58 -10.39 -44.96
CA TRP A 861 36.25 -9.60 -46.13
C TRP A 861 37.32 -8.53 -46.38
N ALA A 862 38.07 -8.68 -47.47
CA ALA A 862 39.19 -7.80 -47.80
C ALA A 862 38.89 -6.77 -48.90
N ALA A 863 37.70 -6.82 -49.53
CA ALA A 863 37.31 -5.94 -50.63
C ALA A 863 36.38 -4.80 -50.18
N ALA A 864 36.02 -3.92 -51.12
CA ALA A 864 34.89 -2.99 -50.98
C ALA A 864 33.55 -3.75 -50.83
N PRO A 865 32.45 -3.09 -50.38
CA PRO A 865 31.12 -3.69 -50.35
C PRO A 865 30.71 -4.31 -51.68
N SER A 866 29.93 -5.40 -51.61
CA SER A 866 29.36 -6.03 -52.82
C SER A 866 28.38 -5.10 -53.53
N ALA A 867 27.64 -4.31 -52.75
CA ALA A 867 26.71 -3.30 -53.23
C ALA A 867 26.42 -2.25 -52.15
N THR A 868 25.74 -1.18 -52.54
CA THR A 868 25.07 -0.25 -51.62
C THR A 868 23.56 -0.49 -51.69
N TYR A 869 22.91 -0.57 -50.53
CA TYR A 869 21.47 -0.73 -50.43
C TYR A 869 20.79 0.65 -50.58
N GLU A 870 20.50 0.99 -51.83
CA GLU A 870 19.92 2.29 -52.23
C GLU A 870 18.73 2.76 -51.39
N PRO A 871 17.77 1.90 -50.95
CA PRO A 871 16.63 2.38 -50.16
C PRO A 871 16.99 3.06 -48.83
N LEU A 872 18.18 2.80 -48.27
CA LEU A 872 18.66 3.40 -47.01
C LEU A 872 19.96 4.19 -47.18
N ASN A 873 20.40 4.44 -48.41
CA ASN A 873 21.67 5.11 -48.67
C ASN A 873 21.54 6.64 -48.58
N GLY A 874 22.23 7.28 -47.62
CA GLY A 874 22.26 8.74 -47.48
C GLY A 874 20.91 9.40 -47.14
N VAL A 875 19.94 8.64 -46.63
CA VAL A 875 18.56 9.09 -46.36
C VAL A 875 18.04 8.62 -44.99
N TYR A 876 16.99 9.30 -44.50
CA TYR A 876 16.19 9.01 -43.31
C TYR A 876 16.88 9.10 -41.94
N VAL A 877 18.11 8.62 -41.78
CA VAL A 877 18.74 8.52 -40.45
C VAL A 877 18.94 9.90 -39.85
N ASN A 878 18.40 10.12 -38.65
CA ASN A 878 18.49 11.39 -37.93
C ASN A 878 19.71 11.44 -36.99
N THR A 879 19.92 10.37 -36.22
CA THR A 879 20.96 10.27 -35.19
C THR A 879 21.53 8.85 -35.14
N PRO A 880 22.84 8.70 -34.90
CA PRO A 880 23.47 7.37 -34.88
C PRO A 880 23.14 6.58 -33.62
N SER A 881 22.66 7.22 -32.55
CA SER A 881 22.34 6.55 -31.29
C SER A 881 21.04 5.74 -31.39
N HIS A 882 19.97 6.33 -31.89
CA HIS A 882 18.62 5.75 -31.83
C HIS A 882 18.14 5.30 -33.22
N VAL A 883 18.91 4.43 -33.85
CA VAL A 883 18.63 3.85 -35.18
C VAL A 883 19.03 2.38 -35.19
N GLY A 884 18.35 1.58 -35.99
CA GLY A 884 18.68 0.18 -36.22
C GLY A 884 18.03 -0.36 -37.50
N ILE A 885 18.54 -1.51 -37.94
CA ILE A 885 17.95 -2.33 -38.99
C ILE A 885 17.78 -3.76 -38.48
N HIS A 886 16.84 -4.51 -39.04
CA HIS A 886 16.60 -5.91 -38.71
C HIS A 886 16.00 -6.63 -39.91
N GLU A 887 16.33 -7.91 -40.08
CA GLU A 887 15.72 -8.77 -41.11
C GLU A 887 14.31 -9.21 -40.67
N ASP A 888 13.45 -9.59 -41.62
CA ASP A 888 12.03 -9.87 -41.39
C ASP A 888 11.67 -11.38 -41.28
N GLY A 889 12.64 -12.26 -41.48
CA GLY A 889 12.54 -13.72 -41.55
C GLY A 889 12.27 -14.27 -42.95
N MET A 890 11.92 -13.40 -43.90
CA MET A 890 11.43 -13.72 -45.25
C MET A 890 12.29 -13.11 -46.36
N GLY A 891 13.34 -12.37 -45.99
CA GLY A 891 14.33 -11.77 -46.87
C GLY A 891 14.20 -10.26 -47.06
N GLY A 892 13.21 -9.63 -46.44
CA GLY A 892 13.05 -8.18 -46.35
C GLY A 892 13.82 -7.54 -45.19
N LEU A 893 13.75 -6.22 -45.12
CA LEU A 893 14.51 -5.41 -44.17
C LEU A 893 13.63 -4.35 -43.49
N TRP A 894 13.63 -4.37 -42.16
CA TRP A 894 13.09 -3.32 -41.32
C TRP A 894 14.13 -2.24 -41.03
N PHE A 895 13.70 -0.98 -41.11
CA PHE A 895 14.43 0.20 -40.64
C PHE A 895 13.63 0.86 -39.51
N ILE A 896 14.29 1.20 -38.41
CA ILE A 896 13.65 1.89 -37.27
C ILE A 896 14.56 2.96 -36.67
N GLN A 897 13.96 4.09 -36.27
CA GLN A 897 14.66 5.13 -35.53
C GLN A 897 13.74 5.93 -34.60
N TYR A 898 14.31 6.57 -33.58
CA TYR A 898 13.59 7.60 -32.82
C TYR A 898 13.39 8.87 -33.65
N SER A 899 12.15 9.26 -33.85
CA SER A 899 11.77 10.57 -34.37
C SER A 899 10.63 11.14 -33.54
N SER A 900 10.82 12.34 -32.94
CA SER A 900 9.77 13.01 -32.15
C SER A 900 8.68 13.64 -33.02
N LYS A 901 8.96 13.83 -34.31
CA LYS A 901 8.03 14.32 -35.33
C LYS A 901 8.28 13.56 -36.63
N PRO A 902 7.81 12.31 -36.73
CA PRO A 902 7.97 11.51 -37.94
C PRO A 902 7.41 12.24 -39.17
N SER A 903 8.06 12.02 -40.31
CA SER A 903 7.70 12.60 -41.61
C SER A 903 8.19 11.69 -42.74
N ALA A 904 7.88 12.00 -43.99
CA ALA A 904 8.36 11.21 -45.13
C ALA A 904 9.89 11.27 -45.26
N GLU A 905 10.50 12.39 -44.91
CA GLU A 905 11.95 12.64 -44.94
C GLU A 905 12.67 12.07 -43.72
N LEU A 906 11.99 11.99 -42.58
CA LEU A 906 12.49 11.42 -41.31
C LEU A 906 11.44 10.46 -40.71
N PRO A 907 11.26 9.27 -41.33
CA PRO A 907 10.29 8.26 -40.91
C PRO A 907 10.70 7.62 -39.58
N SER A 908 9.75 7.12 -38.80
CA SER A 908 10.08 6.37 -37.57
C SER A 908 10.32 4.89 -37.84
N ILE A 909 9.60 4.32 -38.80
CA ILE A 909 9.78 2.94 -39.24
C ILE A 909 9.48 2.79 -40.74
N LYS A 910 10.24 1.93 -41.41
CA LYS A 910 10.02 1.49 -42.79
C LYS A 910 10.28 -0.01 -42.92
N HIS A 911 9.60 -0.64 -43.87
CA HIS A 911 9.90 -2.00 -44.33
C HIS A 911 10.16 -1.98 -45.83
N PHE A 912 11.06 -2.86 -46.25
CA PHE A 912 11.36 -3.13 -47.64
C PHE A 912 11.28 -4.64 -47.86
N ASP A 913 10.59 -5.05 -48.92
CA ASP A 913 10.48 -6.47 -49.31
C ASP A 913 11.83 -7.07 -49.75
N ALA A 914 11.85 -8.37 -50.07
CA ALA A 914 13.06 -9.08 -50.49
C ALA A 914 13.68 -8.52 -51.78
N GLU A 915 12.88 -7.84 -52.61
CA GLU A 915 13.34 -7.12 -53.81
C GLU A 915 13.81 -5.68 -53.52
N GLY A 916 13.65 -5.20 -52.28
CA GLY A 916 14.04 -3.86 -51.84
C GLY A 916 13.01 -2.76 -52.10
N ASN A 917 11.75 -3.12 -52.41
CA ASN A 917 10.67 -2.15 -52.58
C ASN A 917 10.03 -1.80 -51.23
N GLU A 918 9.73 -0.52 -51.01
CA GLU A 918 9.04 -0.08 -49.80
C GLU A 918 7.57 -0.51 -49.80
N ASP A 919 7.22 -1.40 -48.88
CA ASP A 919 5.87 -1.93 -48.67
C ASP A 919 5.28 -1.54 -47.29
N TYR A 920 6.04 -0.85 -46.42
CA TYR A 920 5.53 -0.22 -45.21
C TYR A 920 6.27 1.06 -44.84
N SER A 921 5.54 2.05 -44.33
CA SER A 921 6.15 3.24 -43.72
C SER A 921 5.21 3.86 -42.70
N ASP A 922 5.69 4.11 -41.48
CA ASP A 922 5.01 4.96 -40.51
C ASP A 922 5.75 6.30 -40.39
N VAL A 923 5.04 7.35 -40.80
CA VAL A 923 5.49 8.75 -40.80
C VAL A 923 4.68 9.59 -39.82
N THR A 924 3.96 8.96 -38.89
CA THR A 924 3.08 9.62 -37.93
C THR A 924 3.36 9.23 -36.47
N THR A 925 3.72 7.97 -36.23
CA THR A 925 3.90 7.44 -34.88
C THR A 925 5.37 7.51 -34.47
N SER A 926 5.64 8.15 -33.33
CA SER A 926 6.99 8.21 -32.76
C SER A 926 7.34 6.87 -32.10
N THR A 927 8.24 6.11 -32.71
CA THR A 927 8.93 4.97 -32.08
C THR A 927 10.07 5.52 -31.21
N HIS A 928 10.63 4.71 -30.29
CA HIS A 928 11.74 5.15 -29.43
C HIS A 928 12.96 4.22 -29.56
N SER A 929 14.15 4.76 -29.27
CA SER A 929 15.43 4.04 -29.17
C SER A 929 15.98 3.30 -30.40
N GLY A 930 15.22 3.17 -31.50
CA GLY A 930 15.70 2.54 -32.74
C GLY A 930 16.00 1.05 -32.61
N LYS A 931 15.24 0.33 -31.78
CA LYS A 931 15.39 -1.12 -31.57
C LYS A 931 14.06 -1.81 -31.84
N LEU A 932 14.11 -3.01 -32.38
CA LEU A 932 12.97 -3.90 -32.58
C LEU A 932 13.45 -5.35 -32.44
N ALA A 933 12.52 -6.27 -32.25
CA ALA A 933 12.76 -7.71 -32.33
C ALA A 933 11.70 -8.38 -33.20
N VAL A 934 12.11 -9.41 -33.93
CA VAL A 934 11.24 -10.25 -34.76
C VAL A 934 11.38 -11.69 -34.28
N THR A 935 10.28 -12.43 -34.21
CA THR A 935 10.33 -13.89 -33.96
C THR A 935 10.99 -14.61 -35.12
N THR A 936 11.57 -15.79 -34.89
CA THR A 936 12.32 -16.55 -35.91
C THR A 936 11.49 -16.95 -37.14
N ASP A 937 10.16 -17.02 -37.00
CA ASP A 937 9.20 -17.28 -38.08
C ASP A 937 8.71 -15.99 -38.77
N GLY A 938 9.22 -14.82 -38.37
CA GLY A 938 8.83 -13.52 -38.90
C GLY A 938 7.48 -12.99 -38.41
N LYS A 939 6.68 -13.81 -37.72
CA LYS A 939 5.25 -13.58 -37.48
C LYS A 939 4.96 -12.43 -36.50
N TYR A 940 5.86 -12.18 -35.55
CA TYR A 940 5.64 -11.16 -34.54
C TYR A 940 6.78 -10.16 -34.46
N LEU A 941 6.39 -8.90 -34.33
CA LEU A 941 7.28 -7.75 -34.34
C LEU A 941 7.04 -6.94 -33.06
N ALA A 942 8.04 -6.86 -32.19
CA ALA A 942 8.01 -6.04 -30.98
C ALA A 942 8.67 -4.68 -31.24
N ILE A 943 7.92 -3.60 -30.99
CA ILE A 943 8.38 -2.23 -31.20
C ILE A 943 8.22 -1.42 -29.91
N PRO A 944 9.30 -0.84 -29.37
CA PRO A 944 9.25 0.11 -28.28
C PRO A 944 8.73 1.47 -28.79
N MET A 945 7.74 1.99 -28.08
CA MET A 945 7.11 3.29 -28.31
C MET A 945 7.55 4.30 -27.24
N GLY A 946 6.96 5.49 -27.21
CA GLY A 946 7.20 6.48 -26.16
C GLY A 946 6.67 6.06 -24.77
N GLU A 947 7.23 6.63 -23.70
CA GLU A 947 6.76 6.49 -22.29
C GLU A 947 6.76 5.06 -21.71
N GLY A 948 7.79 4.25 -22.00
CA GLY A 948 7.86 2.88 -21.46
C GLY A 948 6.79 1.95 -22.05
N LYS A 949 6.24 2.29 -23.22
CA LYS A 949 5.26 1.47 -23.92
C LYS A 949 5.93 0.55 -24.93
N LEU A 950 5.40 -0.66 -25.09
CA LEU A 950 5.79 -1.60 -26.13
C LEU A 950 4.56 -2.13 -26.83
N VAL A 951 4.61 -2.20 -28.15
CA VAL A 951 3.54 -2.77 -28.97
C VAL A 951 4.07 -4.01 -29.66
N ILE A 952 3.34 -5.11 -29.53
CA ILE A 952 3.59 -6.33 -30.30
C ILE A 952 2.59 -6.32 -31.46
N TYR A 953 3.11 -6.45 -32.68
CA TYR A 953 2.33 -6.60 -33.89
C TYR A 953 2.40 -8.03 -34.39
N GLU A 954 1.28 -8.54 -34.89
CA GLU A 954 1.29 -9.68 -35.81
C GLU A 954 1.52 -9.14 -37.23
N THR A 955 2.50 -9.70 -37.93
CA THR A 955 2.91 -9.30 -39.27
C THR A 955 2.26 -10.20 -40.33
N ASN A 956 1.94 -9.61 -41.47
CA ASN A 956 1.62 -10.36 -42.69
C ASN A 956 2.36 -9.70 -43.86
N TYR A 957 3.45 -10.33 -44.28
CA TYR A 957 4.32 -9.83 -45.36
C TYR A 957 3.71 -9.99 -46.75
N VAL A 958 2.49 -10.53 -46.89
CA VAL A 958 1.77 -10.52 -48.16
C VAL A 958 1.19 -9.11 -48.40
N PRO A 959 1.62 -8.38 -49.45
CA PRO A 959 1.12 -7.04 -49.71
C PRO A 959 -0.38 -7.05 -50.01
N MET A 960 -1.09 -6.06 -49.47
CA MET A 960 -2.49 -5.79 -49.82
C MET A 960 -2.59 -5.26 -51.26
N ALA A 961 -3.82 -5.08 -51.77
CA ALA A 961 -4.07 -4.57 -53.12
C ALA A 961 -3.44 -3.19 -53.43
N ASN A 962 -3.05 -2.42 -52.41
CA ASN A 962 -2.35 -1.14 -52.53
C ASN A 962 -0.81 -1.28 -52.53
N GLY A 963 -0.28 -2.51 -52.49
CA GLY A 963 1.16 -2.78 -52.44
C GLY A 963 1.80 -2.54 -51.08
N LYS A 964 1.01 -2.46 -49.99
CA LYS A 964 1.51 -2.27 -48.62
C LYS A 964 1.16 -3.46 -47.72
N ILE A 965 2.04 -3.79 -46.77
CA ILE A 965 1.79 -4.82 -45.74
C ILE A 965 0.97 -4.25 -44.57
N TYR A 966 0.39 -5.13 -43.76
CA TYR A 966 -0.43 -4.77 -42.60
C TYR A 966 0.25 -5.19 -41.29
N LEU A 967 0.32 -4.27 -40.33
CA LEU A 967 0.76 -4.53 -38.96
C LEU A 967 -0.45 -4.50 -38.03
N ASN A 968 -0.81 -5.64 -37.45
CA ASN A 968 -1.95 -5.75 -36.54
C ASN A 968 -1.48 -5.67 -35.08
N PRO A 969 -1.79 -4.61 -34.30
CA PRO A 969 -1.39 -4.56 -32.90
C PRO A 969 -2.15 -5.62 -32.11
N VAL A 970 -1.43 -6.56 -31.50
CA VAL A 970 -2.00 -7.64 -30.68
C VAL A 970 -1.88 -7.35 -29.18
N TYR A 971 -0.83 -6.64 -28.76
CA TYR A 971 -0.65 -6.22 -27.37
C TYR A 971 -0.11 -4.80 -27.28
N ASN A 972 -0.73 -3.98 -26.41
CA ASN A 972 -0.25 -2.65 -26.04
C ASN A 972 0.12 -2.67 -24.56
N ILE A 973 1.41 -2.56 -24.27
CA ILE A 973 1.98 -2.92 -22.98
C ILE A 973 2.64 -1.70 -22.36
N SER A 974 2.44 -1.51 -21.06
CA SER A 974 3.27 -0.63 -20.23
C SER A 974 4.35 -1.46 -19.57
N LEU A 975 5.61 -1.20 -19.92
CA LEU A 975 6.77 -1.80 -19.30
C LEU A 975 7.14 -1.05 -18.02
N THR A 976 7.79 -1.75 -17.08
CA THR A 976 8.41 -1.10 -15.92
C THR A 976 9.72 -0.39 -16.27
N GLU A 977 10.30 -0.71 -17.42
CA GLU A 977 11.58 -0.20 -17.91
C GLU A 977 11.42 1.07 -18.75
N SER A 978 12.43 1.94 -18.68
CA SER A 978 12.52 3.19 -19.45
C SER A 978 13.73 3.17 -20.39
N GLN A 979 13.68 3.85 -21.54
CA GLN A 979 14.75 3.82 -22.56
C GLN A 979 15.18 2.39 -22.93
N ILE A 980 14.30 1.68 -23.65
CA ILE A 980 14.58 0.32 -24.12
C ILE A 980 15.70 0.37 -25.14
N THR A 981 16.79 -0.34 -24.91
CA THR A 981 17.99 -0.31 -25.76
C THR A 981 18.34 -1.65 -26.35
N GLY A 982 17.64 -2.72 -25.99
CA GLY A 982 17.73 -4.02 -26.67
C GLY A 982 16.44 -4.82 -26.51
N LEU A 983 16.08 -5.56 -27.55
CA LEU A 983 14.95 -6.49 -27.58
C LEU A 983 15.39 -7.77 -28.29
N ALA A 984 14.97 -8.93 -27.76
CA ALA A 984 15.16 -10.23 -28.42
C ALA A 984 14.08 -11.22 -27.96
N PHE A 985 13.64 -12.09 -28.87
CA PHE A 985 12.78 -13.23 -28.56
C PHE A 985 13.60 -14.49 -28.37
N ASP A 986 13.36 -15.25 -27.31
CA ASP A 986 13.93 -16.60 -27.22
C ASP A 986 13.17 -17.61 -28.09
N TYR A 987 13.62 -18.86 -28.02
CA TYR A 987 13.09 -19.99 -28.79
C TYR A 987 11.61 -20.30 -28.49
N ALA A 988 11.11 -19.92 -27.31
CA ALA A 988 9.72 -20.06 -26.90
C ALA A 988 8.90 -18.76 -27.06
N ASN A 989 9.45 -17.76 -27.76
CA ASN A 989 8.89 -16.44 -27.95
C ASN A 989 8.67 -15.65 -26.65
N ASN A 990 9.43 -15.92 -25.57
CA ASN A 990 9.52 -14.99 -24.45
C ASN A 990 10.34 -13.77 -24.89
N LEU A 991 9.97 -12.59 -24.39
CA LEU A 991 10.60 -11.33 -24.76
C LEU A 991 11.62 -10.90 -23.71
N TYR A 992 12.87 -10.71 -24.13
CA TYR A 992 13.92 -10.11 -23.32
C TYR A 992 14.03 -8.62 -23.64
N VAL A 993 14.16 -7.82 -22.59
CA VAL A 993 14.16 -6.36 -22.66
C VAL A 993 15.37 -5.82 -21.91
N ALA A 994 16.30 -5.22 -22.65
CA ALA A 994 17.41 -4.46 -22.12
C ALA A 994 17.07 -2.97 -22.08
N SER A 995 17.42 -2.32 -20.98
CA SER A 995 17.10 -0.90 -20.74
C SER A 995 18.30 -0.16 -20.16
N SER A 996 18.72 0.91 -20.85
CA SER A 996 19.76 1.82 -20.34
C SER A 996 19.22 2.80 -19.30
N GLY A 997 17.95 3.17 -19.38
CA GLY A 997 17.32 4.13 -18.48
C GLY A 997 17.08 3.53 -17.10
N SER A 998 16.50 2.32 -17.06
CA SER A 998 16.27 1.58 -15.82
C SER A 998 17.47 0.73 -15.39
N LYS A 999 18.49 0.60 -16.26
CA LYS A 999 19.73 -0.17 -16.04
C LYS A 999 19.44 -1.64 -15.72
N THR A 1000 18.65 -2.27 -16.58
CA THR A 1000 18.12 -3.62 -16.34
C THR A 1000 18.11 -4.50 -17.58
N LEU A 1001 18.28 -5.80 -17.38
CA LEU A 1001 17.81 -6.86 -18.27
C LEU A 1001 16.59 -7.53 -17.61
N SER A 1002 15.48 -7.60 -18.33
CA SER A 1002 14.22 -8.19 -17.87
C SER A 1002 13.69 -9.19 -18.88
N ARG A 1003 12.86 -10.12 -18.42
CA ARG A 1003 12.15 -11.08 -19.26
C ARG A 1003 10.65 -11.00 -19.04
N TYR A 1004 9.91 -11.15 -20.14
CA TYR A 1004 8.46 -11.07 -20.19
C TYR A 1004 7.91 -12.30 -20.89
N VAL A 1005 6.86 -12.87 -20.30
CA VAL A 1005 6.06 -13.89 -20.98
C VAL A 1005 5.05 -13.20 -21.89
N ILE A 1006 4.92 -13.73 -23.09
CA ILE A 1006 3.81 -13.40 -23.99
C ILE A 1006 2.83 -14.56 -23.93
N PRO A 1007 1.53 -14.32 -23.74
CA PRO A 1007 0.52 -15.38 -23.74
C PRO A 1007 0.67 -16.24 -24.98
N SER A 1008 0.96 -17.54 -24.81
CA SER A 1008 1.30 -18.34 -25.98
C SER A 1008 0.11 -18.54 -26.90
N TRP A 1009 0.44 -18.64 -28.19
CA TRP A 1009 -0.52 -18.82 -29.26
C TRP A 1009 -0.72 -20.30 -29.64
N ASN A 1010 0.06 -21.22 -29.06
CA ASN A 1010 0.19 -22.62 -29.49
C ASN A 1010 0.00 -23.64 -28.33
N ASN A 1011 -0.91 -23.39 -27.38
CA ASN A 1011 -1.13 -24.29 -26.22
C ASN A 1011 0.13 -24.49 -25.35
N ASN A 1012 1.03 -23.50 -25.32
CA ASN A 1012 2.32 -23.49 -24.61
C ASN A 1012 3.23 -24.67 -24.95
N THR A 1013 3.16 -25.26 -26.15
CA THR A 1013 4.03 -26.38 -26.54
C THR A 1013 5.20 -25.92 -27.41
N VAL A 1014 6.44 -26.28 -27.03
CA VAL A 1014 7.69 -25.98 -27.75
C VAL A 1014 8.46 -27.27 -27.98
N VAL A 1015 9.01 -27.47 -29.17
CA VAL A 1015 9.78 -28.67 -29.54
C VAL A 1015 11.23 -28.29 -29.77
N THR A 1016 12.14 -28.82 -28.96
CA THR A 1016 13.59 -28.62 -29.11
C THR A 1016 14.23 -29.88 -29.69
N PRO A 1017 14.85 -29.83 -30.88
CA PRO A 1017 15.61 -30.96 -31.41
C PRO A 1017 16.88 -31.20 -30.59
N GLY A 1018 17.27 -32.47 -30.43
CA GLY A 1018 18.49 -32.88 -29.75
C GLY A 1018 19.67 -33.10 -30.70
N ASN A 1019 20.88 -33.10 -30.14
CA ASN A 1019 22.10 -33.47 -30.87
C ASN A 1019 22.18 -34.99 -31.11
N ALA A 1020 23.25 -35.51 -31.73
CA ALA A 1020 23.39 -36.96 -31.91
C ALA A 1020 23.46 -37.68 -30.54
N ILE A 1021 22.87 -38.88 -30.45
CA ILE A 1021 22.95 -39.71 -29.24
C ILE A 1021 24.39 -40.19 -29.08
N GLY A 1022 25.07 -39.64 -28.08
CA GLY A 1022 26.41 -40.08 -27.71
C GLY A 1022 26.37 -41.49 -27.14
N VAL A 1023 27.37 -42.31 -27.48
CA VAL A 1023 27.82 -43.32 -26.50
C VAL A 1023 28.43 -42.50 -25.38
N ALA A 1024 28.04 -42.73 -24.12
CA ALA A 1024 28.72 -42.08 -23.01
C ALA A 1024 30.23 -42.20 -23.27
N THR A 1025 30.94 -41.06 -23.27
CA THR A 1025 32.41 -41.03 -23.31
C THR A 1025 32.86 -42.17 -22.41
N ALA A 1026 33.57 -43.13 -23.02
CA ALA A 1026 33.72 -44.46 -22.44
C ALA A 1026 34.07 -44.31 -20.96
N ASN A 1027 33.31 -44.92 -20.05
CA ASN A 1027 33.49 -44.72 -18.60
C ASN A 1027 35.00 -44.73 -18.28
N GLY A 1028 35.56 -43.58 -17.91
CA GLY A 1028 37.01 -43.35 -17.85
C GLY A 1028 37.60 -42.26 -18.76
N ASP A 1029 36.85 -41.67 -19.70
CA ASP A 1029 37.23 -40.48 -20.48
C ASP A 1029 36.74 -39.21 -19.76
N ILE A 1030 37.61 -38.65 -18.94
CA ILE A 1030 37.36 -37.55 -17.99
C ILE A 1030 37.55 -36.20 -18.67
N ASN A 1031 38.44 -36.13 -19.66
CA ASN A 1031 38.74 -34.90 -20.38
C ASN A 1031 37.82 -34.67 -21.59
N GLY A 1032 37.00 -35.67 -21.95
CA GLY A 1032 36.00 -35.60 -23.03
C GLY A 1032 36.61 -35.62 -24.43
N ASP A 1033 37.82 -36.14 -24.58
CA ASP A 1033 38.56 -36.17 -25.86
C ASP A 1033 38.25 -37.39 -26.74
N GLY A 1034 37.48 -38.35 -26.22
CA GLY A 1034 37.05 -39.56 -26.92
C GLY A 1034 38.00 -40.75 -26.79
N SER A 1035 39.07 -40.65 -26.00
CA SER A 1035 40.03 -41.71 -25.67
C SER A 1035 40.08 -41.93 -24.16
N ILE A 1036 40.43 -43.14 -23.69
CA ILE A 1036 40.81 -43.36 -22.29
C ILE A 1036 42.33 -43.44 -22.24
N ASP A 1037 42.98 -42.38 -21.81
CA ASP A 1037 44.43 -42.30 -21.76
C ASP A 1037 44.97 -41.64 -20.48
N ILE A 1038 46.26 -41.32 -20.46
CA ILE A 1038 46.91 -40.78 -19.27
C ILE A 1038 46.40 -39.37 -18.92
N ALA A 1039 45.87 -38.62 -19.87
CA ALA A 1039 45.30 -37.30 -19.66
C ALA A 1039 44.03 -37.36 -18.81
N ASP A 1040 43.25 -38.44 -18.91
CA ASP A 1040 42.09 -38.68 -18.04
C ASP A 1040 42.50 -38.94 -16.60
N ALA A 1041 43.53 -39.76 -16.41
CA ALA A 1041 44.07 -40.06 -15.10
C ALA A 1041 44.65 -38.78 -14.45
N VAL A 1042 45.31 -37.94 -15.24
CA VAL A 1042 45.79 -36.62 -14.79
C VAL A 1042 44.63 -35.69 -14.42
N SER A 1043 43.51 -35.75 -15.14
CA SER A 1043 42.32 -34.95 -14.86
C SER A 1043 41.68 -35.32 -13.52
N VAL A 1044 41.57 -36.62 -13.20
CA VAL A 1044 41.13 -37.08 -11.87
C VAL A 1044 42.05 -36.55 -10.76
N LEU A 1045 43.37 -36.64 -10.95
CA LEU A 1045 44.35 -36.12 -9.99
C LEU A 1045 44.22 -34.60 -9.76
N ASN A 1046 43.95 -33.83 -10.81
CA ASN A 1046 43.76 -32.39 -10.71
C ASN A 1046 42.48 -32.04 -9.94
N ILE A 1047 41.40 -32.77 -10.20
CA ILE A 1047 40.11 -32.61 -9.51
C ILE A 1047 40.24 -32.95 -8.02
N MET A 1048 40.92 -34.06 -7.70
CA MET A 1048 41.26 -34.44 -6.33
C MET A 1048 42.09 -33.36 -5.61
N ALA A 1049 43.10 -32.80 -6.30
CA ALA A 1049 43.96 -31.77 -5.74
C ALA A 1049 43.23 -30.43 -5.52
N ALA A 1050 42.19 -30.16 -6.31
CA ALA A 1050 41.33 -28.98 -6.18
C ALA A 1050 40.20 -29.15 -5.13
N GLY A 1051 40.00 -30.36 -4.60
CA GLY A 1051 38.90 -30.67 -3.68
C GLY A 1051 37.52 -30.62 -4.34
N GLY A 1052 37.46 -30.79 -5.66
CA GLY A 1052 36.22 -30.69 -6.45
C GLY A 1052 35.36 -31.96 -6.37
N ALA A 1053 34.04 -31.78 -6.35
CA ALA A 1053 33.02 -32.84 -6.34
C ALA A 1053 32.49 -33.11 -7.76
N ASP A 1054 33.38 -33.14 -8.76
CA ASP A 1054 32.99 -33.39 -10.14
C ASP A 1054 32.61 -34.86 -10.33
N THR A 1055 31.31 -35.12 -10.46
CA THR A 1055 30.76 -36.47 -10.59
C THR A 1055 31.21 -37.20 -11.85
N THR A 1056 31.76 -36.48 -12.85
CA THR A 1056 32.32 -37.10 -14.05
C THR A 1056 33.62 -37.86 -13.75
N ALA A 1057 34.34 -37.47 -12.69
CA ALA A 1057 35.57 -38.11 -12.25
C ALA A 1057 35.36 -39.29 -11.28
N ASP A 1058 34.14 -39.52 -10.80
CA ASP A 1058 33.76 -40.70 -9.99
C ASP A 1058 33.44 -41.89 -10.91
N VAL A 1059 34.47 -42.44 -11.53
CA VAL A 1059 34.34 -43.51 -12.54
C VAL A 1059 33.93 -44.85 -11.93
N ASN A 1060 34.10 -44.99 -10.62
CA ASN A 1060 33.75 -46.21 -9.89
C ASN A 1060 32.33 -46.14 -9.27
N ASN A 1061 31.71 -44.95 -9.24
CA ASN A 1061 30.38 -44.63 -8.71
C ASN A 1061 30.20 -44.93 -7.21
N ASP A 1062 31.22 -44.67 -6.38
CA ASP A 1062 31.12 -44.82 -4.92
C ASP A 1062 30.67 -43.54 -4.20
N GLY A 1063 30.49 -42.45 -4.94
CA GLY A 1063 30.04 -41.15 -4.44
C GLY A 1063 31.17 -40.25 -3.96
N SER A 1064 32.44 -40.60 -4.20
CA SER A 1064 33.60 -39.78 -3.86
C SER A 1064 34.68 -39.85 -4.95
N VAL A 1065 35.15 -38.69 -5.41
CA VAL A 1065 36.31 -38.62 -6.33
C VAL A 1065 37.60 -38.83 -5.54
N ASP A 1066 38.16 -40.03 -5.61
CA ASP A 1066 39.34 -40.39 -4.85
C ASP A 1066 40.38 -41.23 -5.64
N ILE A 1067 41.36 -41.76 -4.92
CA ILE A 1067 42.44 -42.51 -5.56
C ILE A 1067 41.94 -43.80 -6.22
N ALA A 1068 40.79 -44.33 -5.81
CA ALA A 1068 40.14 -45.49 -6.41
C ALA A 1068 39.65 -45.16 -7.82
N ASP A 1069 39.20 -43.94 -8.10
CA ASP A 1069 38.84 -43.49 -9.44
C ASP A 1069 40.05 -43.39 -10.34
N PHE A 1070 41.13 -42.77 -9.85
CA PHE A 1070 42.40 -42.71 -10.57
C PHE A 1070 42.94 -44.11 -10.91
N VAL A 1071 42.86 -45.04 -9.96
CA VAL A 1071 43.25 -46.45 -10.18
C VAL A 1071 42.32 -47.14 -11.17
N THR A 1072 41.03 -46.81 -11.16
CA THR A 1072 40.04 -47.34 -12.10
C THR A 1072 40.34 -46.90 -13.52
N ILE A 1073 40.70 -45.63 -13.73
CA ILE A 1073 41.20 -45.12 -15.02
C ILE A 1073 42.44 -45.91 -15.48
N LEU A 1074 43.46 -46.04 -14.63
CA LEU A 1074 44.68 -46.76 -14.99
C LEU A 1074 44.42 -48.24 -15.35
N ASN A 1075 43.47 -48.89 -14.67
CA ASN A 1075 43.08 -50.25 -14.97
C ASN A 1075 42.33 -50.34 -16.30
N MET A 1076 41.48 -49.36 -16.61
CA MET A 1076 40.80 -49.25 -17.90
C MET A 1076 41.79 -49.04 -19.05
N MET A 1077 42.80 -48.18 -18.87
CA MET A 1077 43.89 -47.98 -19.83
C MET A 1077 44.71 -49.26 -20.07
N ALA A 1078 44.96 -50.05 -19.02
CA ALA A 1078 45.74 -51.29 -19.12
C ALA A 1078 44.96 -52.45 -19.75
N ALA A 1079 43.63 -52.35 -19.83
CA ALA A 1079 42.75 -53.35 -20.43
C ALA A 1079 42.46 -53.10 -21.92
N GLN A 1080 42.77 -51.91 -22.42
CA GLN A 1080 42.83 -51.57 -23.85
C GLN A 1080 44.17 -52.02 -24.45
#